data_AF-A0A3P9BZX5-F1
#
_entry.id   AF-A0A3P9BZX5-F1
#
_cell.length_a   1.000
_cell.length_b   1.000
_cell.length_c   1.000
_cell.angle_alpha   90.00
_cell.angle_beta   90.00
_cell.angle_gamma   90.00
#
_symmetry.space_group_name_H-M   'P 1'
#
loop_
_entity.id
_entity.type
_entity.pdbx_description
1 polymer ?
#
loop_
_entity_poly.entity_id
_entity_poly.type
_entity_poly.pdbx_seq_one_letter_code
_entity_poly.pdbx_strand_id
1 'polypeptide(L)'
;MPPFLRITLSNYDVGALSPLSDAPICAIRIKESIDTERGKTLVQRKPTMYPPWKSNFDAHIKEGRVLEVVLMQSNEEPLAKATMGVSVLAERCKSKSRGSGRAEFWVDLQPSGKIQMAVQFFLEDGDAVAARPTLKAPTEDGLMTLNRRRGAVKQPKILVIKNHEFTSTFFHQPTFCSVCRDFLWGLNKQGYKCKQCNAAIHRKCSDKIIGKCTRTATNSRETMFQKERFNIDMPHRFKTYNYKSPTFCDHCGSLLWGLYKQGLKCEDCGMNVHSGCTSKVGNLCGINQKLLAEALSQVSQKSVKKSDDSPAPDIGIYQDVRNATVDPSAGGNGKGPSPSPAPAPTTVSQARLSLNQLIFHKVLGKGSFGKVLLAELKGQSLYFAVKVLKKDVVLMDDDVECTMVEKRVLSLAWNNPFLTHLYATFQSKEHLFFVMEYLNGGDLMFHIQDKGRFDLNRATFYAAEIIVGLQFLHSKGIIYRDLKLDNVMLDKDGHIKIADFGMCKENVFGDVKASTFCGTPDYIAPEILCGQKYTFSVDWWSFGVLVYEMLIGQSPFQGDDEDELFESIRSDIPHYPRWISKESKSLLDLLFERDPTRRLGVVGDIRGHPFFKNINWTALERRQVEPPFKPKVKSPSDHSNFDREFLNEKPRLSHADKNLIDSMDQAAFAGFSFINPKLEPIITK
;
A
#
# COMPACT_ATOMS: atom_id res chain seq x y z
N MET A 1 -22.46 -0.13 15.63
CA MET A 1 -21.42 -0.40 16.65
C MET A 1 -22.08 -1.01 17.89
N PRO A 2 -21.41 -1.87 18.69
CA PRO A 2 -21.99 -2.36 19.95
C PRO A 2 -22.22 -1.20 20.95
N PRO A 3 -23.25 -1.28 21.82
CA PRO A 3 -23.64 -0.17 22.69
C PRO A 3 -22.50 0.22 23.64
N PHE A 4 -22.32 1.51 23.85
CA PHE A 4 -21.24 2.06 24.65
C PHE A 4 -21.69 3.24 25.50
N LEU A 5 -20.93 3.51 26.56
CA LEU A 5 -21.07 4.69 27.39
C LEU A 5 -19.99 5.70 27.04
N ARG A 6 -20.38 6.96 26.88
CA ARG A 6 -19.46 8.09 26.91
C ARG A 6 -19.41 8.65 28.32
N ILE A 7 -18.23 8.66 28.92
CA ILE A 7 -18.01 9.03 30.32
C ILE A 7 -17.13 10.28 30.39
N THR A 8 -17.49 11.21 31.25
CA THR A 8 -16.77 12.44 31.56
C THR A 8 -16.52 12.50 33.06
N LEU A 9 -15.30 12.81 33.47
CA LEU A 9 -14.97 13.08 34.88
C LEU A 9 -14.82 14.59 35.04
N SER A 10 -15.82 15.21 35.65
CA SER A 10 -15.98 16.67 35.63
C SER A 10 -15.27 17.36 36.79
N ASN A 11 -15.26 16.71 37.96
CA ASN A 11 -14.77 17.29 39.21
C ASN A 11 -14.34 16.21 40.21
N TYR A 12 -13.61 16.57 41.25
CA TYR A 12 -13.18 15.67 42.32
C TYR A 12 -13.16 16.38 43.68
N ASP A 13 -13.25 15.57 44.73
CA ASP A 13 -13.09 15.96 46.13
C ASP A 13 -12.14 14.93 46.75
N VAL A 14 -11.03 15.39 47.34
CA VAL A 14 -10.03 14.50 47.96
C VAL A 14 -10.41 14.09 49.39
N GLY A 15 -11.51 14.63 49.94
CA GLY A 15 -12.02 14.25 51.26
C GLY A 15 -11.01 14.53 52.37
N ALA A 16 -10.72 13.52 53.20
CA ALA A 16 -9.78 13.63 54.33
C ALA A 16 -8.31 13.40 53.94
N LEU A 17 -7.98 13.34 52.65
CA LEU A 17 -6.61 13.19 52.16
C LEU A 17 -5.87 14.53 52.25
N SER A 18 -4.55 14.48 52.42
CA SER A 18 -3.69 15.66 52.56
C SER A 18 -3.89 16.65 51.40
N PRO A 19 -3.86 17.98 51.66
CA PRO A 19 -4.01 18.97 50.61
C PRO A 19 -2.92 18.80 49.55
N LEU A 20 -3.33 18.69 48.29
CA LEU A 20 -2.44 18.46 47.15
C LEU A 20 -1.81 19.77 46.69
N SER A 21 -0.53 19.74 46.31
CA SER A 21 0.18 20.88 45.69
C SER A 21 -0.33 21.17 44.28
N ASP A 22 -0.72 20.12 43.55
CA ASP A 22 -1.12 20.14 42.15
C ASP A 22 -2.41 19.34 41.93
N ALA A 23 -3.08 19.58 40.81
CA ALA A 23 -4.30 18.85 40.47
C ALA A 23 -4.00 17.34 40.30
N PRO A 24 -4.74 16.45 40.98
CA PRO A 24 -4.53 15.00 40.89
C PRO A 24 -4.83 14.48 39.48
N ILE A 25 -4.13 13.44 39.09
CA ILE A 25 -4.29 12.75 37.82
C ILE A 25 -5.30 11.62 37.99
N CYS A 26 -6.19 11.45 37.02
CA CYS A 26 -7.13 10.34 37.02
C CYS A 26 -6.68 9.22 36.09
N ALA A 27 -6.42 8.04 36.64
CA ALA A 27 -6.09 6.84 35.90
C ALA A 27 -7.32 5.92 35.77
N ILE A 28 -7.63 5.50 34.55
CA ILE A 28 -8.79 4.67 34.22
C ILE A 28 -8.33 3.31 33.74
N ARG A 29 -8.74 2.28 34.46
CA ARG A 29 -8.42 0.87 34.16
C ARG A 29 -9.70 0.13 33.82
N ILE A 30 -9.81 -0.32 32.57
CA ILE A 30 -10.92 -1.18 32.14
C ILE A 30 -10.50 -2.63 32.35
N LYS A 31 -11.18 -3.33 33.27
CA LYS A 31 -10.94 -4.73 33.61
C LYS A 31 -12.10 -5.60 33.12
N GLU A 32 -11.80 -6.85 32.80
CA GLU A 32 -12.81 -7.85 32.42
C GLU A 32 -12.79 -8.98 33.46
N SER A 33 -13.96 -9.41 33.92
CA SER A 33 -14.07 -10.59 34.78
C SER A 33 -13.85 -11.85 33.95
N ILE A 34 -12.91 -12.68 34.38
CA ILE A 34 -12.59 -13.98 33.78
C ILE A 34 -12.89 -15.05 34.83
N ASP A 35 -13.62 -16.08 34.42
CA ASP A 35 -13.83 -17.27 35.24
C ASP A 35 -12.55 -18.09 35.29
N THR A 36 -12.03 -18.32 36.50
CA THR A 36 -10.87 -19.17 36.77
C THR A 36 -11.28 -20.30 37.70
N GLU A 37 -10.45 -21.33 37.83
CA GLU A 37 -10.67 -22.47 38.74
C GLU A 37 -10.84 -22.04 40.22
N ARG A 38 -10.42 -20.82 40.58
CA ARG A 38 -10.56 -20.22 41.92
C ARG A 38 -11.69 -19.18 42.01
N GLY A 39 -12.53 -19.06 40.99
CA GLY A 39 -13.62 -18.08 40.88
C GLY A 39 -13.38 -16.96 39.88
N LYS A 40 -14.22 -15.92 39.90
CA LYS A 40 -14.14 -14.76 38.98
C LYS A 40 -12.99 -13.83 39.37
N THR A 41 -12.05 -13.61 38.46
CA THR A 41 -10.91 -12.67 38.64
C THR A 41 -10.97 -11.53 37.63
N LEU A 42 -10.59 -10.31 38.04
CA LEU A 42 -10.60 -9.14 37.16
C LEU A 42 -9.22 -8.95 36.51
N VAL A 43 -9.16 -9.03 35.18
CA VAL A 43 -7.92 -8.89 34.42
C VAL A 43 -7.95 -7.64 33.53
N GLN A 44 -6.88 -6.84 33.60
CA GLN A 44 -6.69 -5.68 32.73
C GLN A 44 -5.90 -6.11 31.48
N ARG A 45 -6.53 -6.09 30.30
CA ARG A 45 -5.90 -6.48 29.02
C ARG A 45 -5.48 -5.29 28.16
N LYS A 46 -5.90 -4.08 28.53
CA LYS A 46 -5.61 -2.83 27.80
C LYS A 46 -4.78 -1.89 28.66
N PRO A 47 -3.94 -1.03 28.06
CA PRO A 47 -3.21 -0.02 28.81
C PRO A 47 -4.14 0.88 29.64
N THR A 48 -3.65 1.34 30.79
CA THR A 48 -4.35 2.33 31.63
C THR A 48 -4.51 3.65 30.86
N MET A 49 -5.69 4.25 30.91
CA MET A 49 -5.96 5.54 30.26
C MET A 49 -5.81 6.68 31.28
N TYR A 50 -5.34 7.83 30.82
CA TYR A 50 -5.20 9.03 31.66
C TYR A 50 -5.96 10.20 31.01
N PRO A 51 -7.31 10.17 31.03
CA PRO A 51 -8.09 11.24 30.44
C PRO A 51 -7.87 12.56 31.21
N PRO A 52 -7.64 13.69 30.52
CA PRO A 52 -7.70 15.00 31.15
C PRO A 52 -9.06 15.23 31.83
N TRP A 53 -9.09 15.99 32.92
CA TRP A 53 -10.35 16.41 33.55
C TRP A 53 -11.28 17.08 32.53
N LYS A 54 -12.58 16.82 32.64
CA LYS A 54 -13.65 17.29 31.74
C LYS A 54 -13.56 16.77 30.30
N SER A 55 -12.64 15.87 29.99
CA SER A 55 -12.58 15.17 28.70
C SER A 55 -13.45 13.91 28.69
N ASN A 56 -13.88 13.50 27.49
CA ASN A 56 -14.75 12.33 27.30
C ASN A 56 -13.91 11.10 26.96
N PHE A 57 -14.27 9.95 27.51
CA PHE A 57 -13.76 8.66 27.06
C PHE A 57 -14.89 7.64 26.95
N ASP A 58 -14.72 6.66 26.05
CA ASP A 58 -15.79 5.72 25.71
C ASP A 58 -15.51 4.33 26.33
N ALA A 59 -16.47 3.81 27.08
CA ALA A 59 -16.45 2.48 27.68
C ALA A 59 -17.57 1.61 27.06
N HIS A 60 -17.19 0.60 26.27
CA HIS A 60 -18.19 -0.28 25.65
C HIS A 60 -18.82 -1.19 26.69
N ILE A 61 -20.14 -1.37 26.60
CA ILE A 61 -20.91 -2.17 27.55
C ILE A 61 -20.74 -3.65 27.18
N LYS A 62 -20.16 -4.42 28.10
CA LYS A 62 -20.04 -5.88 28.01
C LYS A 62 -20.30 -6.48 29.38
N GLU A 63 -20.90 -7.66 29.41
CA GLU A 63 -21.14 -8.41 30.63
C GLU A 63 -19.81 -8.71 31.35
N GLY A 64 -19.77 -8.52 32.67
CA GLY A 64 -18.55 -8.73 33.48
C GLY A 64 -17.46 -7.66 33.33
N ARG A 65 -17.68 -6.60 32.54
CA ARG A 65 -16.71 -5.51 32.40
C ARG A 65 -16.83 -4.49 33.52
N VAL A 66 -15.68 -4.09 34.06
CA VAL A 66 -15.56 -3.21 35.20
C VAL A 66 -14.63 -2.03 34.87
N LEU A 67 -15.05 -0.83 35.26
CA LEU A 67 -14.30 0.41 35.22
C LEU A 67 -13.70 0.65 36.61
N GLU A 68 -12.38 0.62 36.72
CA GLU A 68 -11.66 1.06 37.92
C GLU A 68 -11.10 2.46 37.67
N VAL A 69 -11.54 3.43 38.48
CA VAL A 69 -11.10 4.82 38.50
C VAL A 69 -10.12 4.96 39.66
N VAL A 70 -8.91 5.42 39.40
CA VAL A 70 -7.86 5.63 40.41
C VAL A 70 -7.43 7.09 40.35
N LEU A 71 -7.64 7.82 41.45
CA LEU A 71 -7.11 9.15 41.65
C LEU A 71 -5.65 9.04 42.10
N MET A 72 -4.74 9.76 41.47
CA MET A 72 -3.30 9.67 41.71
C MET A 72 -2.71 11.06 41.91
N GLN A 73 -1.72 11.19 42.80
CA GLN A 73 -1.00 12.45 43.01
C GLN A 73 0.07 12.65 41.94
N SER A 74 0.77 11.58 41.58
CA SER A 74 1.77 11.50 40.52
C SER A 74 1.60 10.18 39.74
N ASN A 75 2.39 9.95 38.68
CA ASN A 75 2.28 8.72 37.88
C ASN A 75 2.54 7.43 38.66
N GLU A 76 3.12 7.52 39.86
CA GLU A 76 3.51 6.36 40.69
C GLU A 76 2.75 6.28 42.02
N GLU A 77 2.00 7.32 42.41
CA GLU A 77 1.36 7.42 43.74
C GLU A 77 -0.18 7.45 43.67
N PRO A 78 -0.88 6.31 43.88
CA PRO A 78 -2.33 6.26 43.93
C PRO A 78 -2.88 6.74 45.27
N LEU A 79 -3.84 7.66 45.24
CA LEU A 79 -4.49 8.26 46.41
C LEU A 79 -5.76 7.50 46.82
N ALA A 80 -6.66 7.28 45.87
CA ALA A 80 -7.94 6.63 46.12
C ALA A 80 -8.50 5.98 44.85
N LYS A 81 -9.36 4.97 44.97
CA LYS A 81 -9.96 4.28 43.82
C LYS A 81 -11.40 3.86 44.02
N ALA A 82 -12.12 3.72 42.92
CA ALA A 82 -13.45 3.10 42.86
C ALA A 82 -13.54 2.13 41.70
N THR A 83 -14.30 1.06 41.88
CA THR A 83 -14.44 -0.03 40.90
C THR A 83 -15.92 -0.27 40.65
N MET A 84 -16.35 -0.13 39.39
CA MET A 84 -17.77 -0.10 39.01
C MET A 84 -18.06 -0.94 37.77
N GLY A 85 -19.14 -1.71 37.76
CA GLY A 85 -19.58 -2.44 36.56
C GLY A 85 -20.07 -1.49 35.47
N VAL A 86 -19.59 -1.66 34.22
CA VAL A 86 -19.99 -0.81 33.09
C VAL A 86 -21.46 -1.02 32.71
N SER A 87 -22.00 -2.23 32.89
CA SER A 87 -23.43 -2.51 32.74
C SER A 87 -24.29 -1.76 33.77
N VAL A 88 -23.84 -1.70 35.02
CA VAL A 88 -24.53 -0.98 36.11
C VAL A 88 -24.54 0.54 35.85
N LEU A 89 -23.45 1.08 35.31
CA LEU A 89 -23.38 2.48 34.87
C LEU A 89 -24.39 2.77 33.74
N ALA A 90 -24.59 1.82 32.82
CA ALA A 90 -25.55 1.96 31.74
C ALA A 90 -27.00 1.92 32.22
N GLU A 91 -27.31 1.07 33.19
CA GLU A 91 -28.64 1.02 33.82
C GLU A 91 -29.00 2.32 34.53
N ARG A 92 -28.03 2.97 35.19
CA ARG A 92 -28.21 4.31 35.79
C ARG A 92 -28.54 5.41 34.78
N CYS A 93 -28.17 5.24 33.51
CA CYS A 93 -28.54 6.16 32.43
C CYS A 93 -29.96 5.91 31.90
N LYS A 94 -30.46 4.68 32.02
CA LYS A 94 -31.80 4.29 31.56
C LYS A 94 -32.91 4.65 32.55
N SER A 95 -32.61 4.71 33.85
CA SER A 95 -33.62 4.96 34.91
C SER A 95 -34.01 6.43 35.10
N LYS A 96 -33.33 7.40 34.46
CA LYS A 96 -33.60 8.85 34.58
C LYS A 96 -34.12 9.50 33.29
N SER A 97 -34.76 8.74 32.39
CA SER A 97 -35.22 9.23 31.08
C SER A 97 -36.35 10.28 31.16
N ARG A 98 -35.95 11.55 31.32
CA ARG A 98 -36.59 12.68 30.64
C ARG A 98 -35.54 13.42 29.81
N GLY A 99 -35.24 12.88 28.63
CA GLY A 99 -34.86 13.72 27.48
C GLY A 99 -33.41 13.68 26.94
N SER A 100 -32.40 13.08 27.58
CA SER A 100 -31.02 13.15 27.00
C SER A 100 -30.13 11.91 27.07
N GLY A 101 -30.57 10.82 27.72
CA GLY A 101 -29.75 9.61 27.89
C GLY A 101 -28.45 9.83 28.68
N ARG A 102 -28.30 10.98 29.36
CA ARG A 102 -27.15 11.40 30.15
C ARG A 102 -27.50 11.44 31.64
N ALA A 103 -26.67 10.81 32.48
CA ALA A 103 -26.77 10.83 33.94
C ALA A 103 -25.48 11.39 34.55
N GLU A 104 -25.61 12.23 35.58
CA GLU A 104 -24.48 12.79 36.32
C GLU A 104 -24.65 12.48 37.81
N PHE A 105 -23.59 12.00 38.45
CA PHE A 105 -23.59 11.62 39.87
C PHE A 105 -22.16 11.57 40.44
N TRP A 106 -22.07 11.64 41.76
CA TRP A 106 -20.82 11.44 42.50
C TRP A 106 -20.54 9.95 42.73
N VAL A 107 -19.28 9.58 42.62
CA VAL A 107 -18.77 8.23 42.91
C VAL A 107 -17.78 8.33 44.06
N ASP A 108 -18.06 7.62 45.15
CA ASP A 108 -17.19 7.58 46.32
C ASP A 108 -15.94 6.72 46.03
N LEU A 109 -14.77 7.27 46.33
CA LEU A 109 -13.48 6.60 46.22
C LEU A 109 -13.04 6.05 47.59
N GLN A 110 -12.24 4.98 47.57
CA GLN A 110 -11.64 4.38 48.76
C GLN A 110 -10.12 4.61 48.76
N PRO A 111 -9.50 5.02 49.88
CA PRO A 111 -10.07 5.09 51.24
C PRO A 111 -10.85 6.38 51.55
N SER A 112 -10.67 7.47 50.79
CA SER A 112 -11.40 8.72 50.96
C SER A 112 -11.49 9.50 49.64
N GLY A 113 -12.46 10.41 49.54
CA GLY A 113 -12.68 11.26 48.38
C GLY A 113 -13.86 10.82 47.50
N LYS A 114 -14.24 11.70 46.56
CA LYS A 114 -15.32 11.48 45.60
C LYS A 114 -14.95 12.04 44.24
N ILE A 115 -15.52 11.48 43.18
CA ILE A 115 -15.34 11.98 41.82
C ILE A 115 -16.70 12.17 41.14
N GLN A 116 -16.88 13.31 40.48
CA GLN A 116 -18.11 13.62 39.74
C GLN A 116 -18.01 13.02 38.34
N MET A 117 -18.93 12.11 38.03
CA MET A 117 -18.98 11.37 36.78
C MET A 117 -20.27 11.66 36.03
N ALA A 118 -20.14 12.09 34.77
CA ALA A 118 -21.24 12.15 33.82
C ALA A 118 -21.13 11.00 32.82
N VAL A 119 -22.24 10.31 32.55
CA VAL A 119 -22.30 9.12 31.71
C VAL A 119 -23.44 9.27 30.72
N GLN A 120 -23.20 8.99 29.44
CA GLN A 120 -24.22 9.02 28.38
C GLN A 120 -24.24 7.71 27.59
N PHE A 121 -25.43 7.16 27.33
CA PHE A 121 -25.63 5.87 26.66
C PHE A 121 -25.97 6.03 25.17
N PHE A 122 -25.37 5.21 24.30
CA PHE A 122 -25.59 5.23 22.83
C PHE A 122 -25.97 3.83 22.27
N LEU A 123 -26.97 3.78 21.37
CA LEU A 123 -27.46 2.59 20.61
C LEU A 123 -27.13 2.70 19.10
N GLU A 124 -27.23 1.60 18.34
CA GLU A 124 -26.89 1.53 16.90
C GLU A 124 -28.02 2.04 15.98
N ASP A 125 -27.68 3.04 15.16
CA ASP A 125 -28.32 3.67 13.98
C ASP A 125 -29.86 3.72 13.83
N GLY A 126 -30.38 4.95 13.99
CA GLY A 126 -31.72 5.39 13.58
C GLY A 126 -32.05 6.78 14.12
N ASP A 127 -31.39 7.83 13.59
CA ASP A 127 -31.95 9.18 13.36
C ASP A 127 -30.86 10.18 12.96
N ALA A 128 -30.80 10.49 11.66
CA ALA A 128 -30.27 11.76 11.19
C ALA A 128 -30.85 12.09 9.80
N VAL A 129 -32.13 12.45 9.74
CA VAL A 129 -32.64 13.39 8.72
C VAL A 129 -33.51 14.43 9.43
N ALA A 130 -33.30 15.69 9.05
CA ALA A 130 -34.04 16.91 9.39
C ALA A 130 -33.60 17.67 10.66
N ALA A 131 -32.78 18.72 10.48
CA ALA A 131 -33.26 20.11 10.47
C ALA A 131 -32.08 21.09 10.37
N ARG A 132 -32.07 21.93 9.32
CA ARG A 132 -31.51 23.29 9.40
C ARG A 132 -32.55 24.18 10.09
N PRO A 133 -32.16 25.23 10.83
CA PRO A 133 -32.19 26.55 10.20
C PRO A 133 -31.01 27.48 10.58
N THR A 134 -31.08 28.65 9.93
CA THR A 134 -30.16 29.76 9.64
C THR A 134 -29.72 30.72 10.78
N LEU A 135 -28.60 31.43 10.50
CA LEU A 135 -28.25 32.84 10.80
C LEU A 135 -27.82 33.27 12.23
N LYS A 136 -26.51 33.52 12.43
CA LYS A 136 -25.86 34.86 12.66
C LYS A 136 -24.40 34.69 13.17
N ALA A 137 -23.49 35.48 12.60
CA ALA A 137 -22.15 35.82 13.15
C ALA A 137 -22.28 37.07 14.07
N PRO A 138 -21.28 37.54 14.88
CA PRO A 138 -19.82 37.42 14.69
C PRO A 138 -18.90 37.34 15.96
N THR A 139 -17.57 37.32 15.71
CA THR A 139 -16.36 37.65 16.55
C THR A 139 -16.05 36.76 17.78
N GLU A 140 -14.82 36.45 18.20
CA GLU A 140 -13.42 36.74 17.82
C GLU A 140 -12.52 35.68 18.52
N ASP A 141 -11.31 35.48 17.98
CA ASP A 141 -10.10 34.90 18.61
C ASP A 141 -10.02 33.43 19.09
N GLY A 142 -8.95 32.76 18.63
CA GLY A 142 -8.32 31.68 19.40
C GLY A 142 -8.06 30.36 18.65
N LEU A 143 -7.07 30.36 17.76
CA LEU A 143 -6.13 29.26 17.52
C LEU A 143 -6.70 27.82 17.43
N MET A 144 -6.98 27.41 16.19
CA MET A 144 -7.22 26.02 15.81
C MET A 144 -5.92 25.20 15.91
N THR A 145 -5.83 24.27 16.88
CA THR A 145 -4.86 23.17 16.82
C THR A 145 -5.54 21.86 16.45
N LEU A 146 -5.22 21.41 15.24
CA LEU A 146 -5.43 20.09 14.67
C LEU A 146 -5.06 18.94 15.64
N ASN A 147 -5.85 17.85 15.65
CA ASN A 147 -5.44 16.43 15.76
C ASN A 147 -6.72 15.56 15.81
N ARG A 148 -7.18 14.93 14.72
CA ARG A 148 -6.69 13.69 14.06
C ARG A 148 -6.72 12.43 14.97
N ARG A 149 -7.82 11.66 14.80
CA ARG A 149 -7.96 10.19 14.70
C ARG A 149 -7.54 9.28 15.90
N ARG A 150 -8.39 8.29 16.23
CA ARG A 150 -8.29 6.85 15.82
C ARG A 150 -9.27 5.97 16.62
N GLY A 151 -10.02 5.14 15.89
CA GLY A 151 -11.02 4.20 16.41
C GLY A 151 -10.44 2.87 16.92
N ALA A 152 -11.24 2.17 17.72
CA ALA A 152 -10.92 0.91 18.39
C ALA A 152 -11.10 -0.34 17.50
N VAL A 153 -10.23 -1.34 17.71
CA VAL A 153 -10.18 -2.67 17.07
C VAL A 153 -11.21 -3.65 17.67
N LYS A 154 -11.94 -4.37 16.81
CA LYS A 154 -12.91 -5.46 17.07
C LYS A 154 -12.18 -6.81 16.99
N GLN A 155 -12.42 -7.78 17.89
CA GLN A 155 -11.80 -9.11 17.78
C GLN A 155 -12.45 -9.92 16.61
N PRO A 156 -11.65 -10.48 15.67
CA PRO A 156 -12.18 -11.18 14.51
C PRO A 156 -12.64 -12.62 14.82
N LYS A 157 -13.79 -13.02 14.28
CA LYS A 157 -14.36 -14.39 14.32
C LYS A 157 -13.36 -15.37 13.67
N ILE A 158 -13.01 -16.45 14.36
CA ILE A 158 -12.06 -17.47 13.87
C ILE A 158 -12.81 -18.48 13.01
N LEU A 159 -12.36 -18.69 11.77
CA LEU A 159 -12.90 -19.63 10.81
C LEU A 159 -11.94 -20.82 10.70
N VAL A 160 -12.39 -22.01 11.08
CA VAL A 160 -11.57 -23.23 11.01
C VAL A 160 -11.85 -23.94 9.71
N ILE A 161 -10.84 -24.06 8.84
CA ILE A 161 -10.94 -24.79 7.57
C ILE A 161 -9.74 -25.71 7.43
N LYS A 162 -9.97 -27.03 7.28
CA LYS A 162 -8.92 -28.05 7.09
C LYS A 162 -7.75 -27.88 8.10
N ASN A 163 -8.09 -27.69 9.38
CA ASN A 163 -7.19 -27.45 10.52
C ASN A 163 -6.43 -26.11 10.53
N HIS A 164 -6.70 -25.20 9.59
CA HIS A 164 -6.25 -23.82 9.70
C HIS A 164 -7.25 -22.99 10.51
N GLU A 165 -6.78 -22.31 11.55
CA GLU A 165 -7.53 -21.28 12.27
C GLU A 165 -7.35 -19.92 11.61
N PHE A 166 -8.21 -19.58 10.68
CA PHE A 166 -8.16 -18.31 9.97
C PHE A 166 -8.87 -17.20 10.76
N THR A 167 -8.22 -16.07 10.93
CA THR A 167 -8.88 -14.83 11.35
C THR A 167 -9.04 -13.87 10.20
N SER A 168 -10.21 -13.24 10.15
CA SER A 168 -10.43 -12.09 9.26
C SER A 168 -9.41 -11.02 9.60
N THR A 169 -8.48 -10.77 8.69
CA THR A 169 -7.33 -9.92 8.90
C THR A 169 -7.35 -8.82 7.85
N PHE A 170 -7.16 -7.59 8.32
CA PHE A 170 -6.90 -6.49 7.42
C PHE A 170 -5.40 -6.48 7.13
N PHE A 171 -5.03 -6.67 5.88
CA PHE A 171 -3.63 -6.68 5.46
C PHE A 171 -3.26 -5.24 5.12
N HIS A 172 -2.62 -4.57 6.08
CA HIS A 172 -2.17 -3.18 5.95
C HIS A 172 -0.96 -3.02 5.00
N GLN A 173 -0.50 -4.12 4.41
CA GLN A 173 0.59 -4.20 3.43
C GLN A 173 0.18 -5.05 2.22
N PRO A 174 0.80 -4.82 1.05
CA PRO A 174 0.89 -5.75 -0.07
C PRO A 174 1.06 -7.23 0.32
N THR A 175 -0.02 -8.01 0.32
CA THR A 175 0.02 -9.43 0.71
C THR A 175 -0.55 -10.30 -0.41
N PHE A 176 0.08 -11.42 -0.76
CA PHE A 176 -0.43 -12.35 -1.77
C PHE A 176 -1.19 -13.53 -1.16
N CYS A 177 -2.25 -13.96 -1.85
CA CYS A 177 -3.02 -15.15 -1.49
C CYS A 177 -2.24 -16.42 -1.84
N SER A 178 -2.01 -17.30 -0.86
CA SER A 178 -1.26 -18.55 -1.04
C SER A 178 -1.95 -19.58 -1.96
N VAL A 179 -3.23 -19.36 -2.30
CA VAL A 179 -4.01 -20.27 -3.16
C VAL A 179 -4.03 -19.80 -4.61
N CYS A 180 -4.40 -18.53 -4.88
CA CYS A 180 -4.50 -18.03 -6.26
C CYS A 180 -3.32 -17.15 -6.70
N ARG A 181 -2.42 -16.79 -5.78
CA ARG A 181 -1.28 -15.89 -6.00
C ARG A 181 -1.67 -14.50 -6.50
N ASP A 182 -2.92 -14.10 -6.30
CA ASP A 182 -3.39 -12.73 -6.50
C ASP A 182 -3.30 -11.93 -5.18
N PHE A 183 -3.35 -10.61 -5.30
CA PHE A 183 -3.12 -9.69 -4.20
C PHE A 183 -4.33 -9.53 -3.24
N LEU A 184 -4.06 -9.36 -1.94
CA LEU A 184 -5.00 -9.22 -0.83
C LEU A 184 -5.11 -7.74 -0.38
N TRP A 185 -5.39 -6.82 -1.30
CA TRP A 185 -5.45 -5.36 -1.03
C TRP A 185 -6.77 -4.69 -1.45
N GLY A 186 -7.02 -3.50 -0.90
CA GLY A 186 -8.17 -2.62 -1.14
C GLY A 186 -8.75 -2.04 0.15
N LEU A 187 -9.15 -0.77 0.15
CA LEU A 187 -9.54 0.04 1.33
C LEU A 187 -10.71 -0.51 2.17
N ASN A 188 -11.33 -1.62 1.78
CA ASN A 188 -12.39 -2.31 2.54
C ASN A 188 -12.43 -3.84 2.36
N LYS A 189 -11.36 -4.51 1.88
CA LYS A 189 -11.37 -5.97 1.67
C LYS A 189 -10.56 -6.72 2.73
N GLN A 190 -11.26 -7.49 3.56
CA GLN A 190 -10.66 -8.38 4.57
C GLN A 190 -10.29 -9.73 3.93
N GLY A 191 -9.03 -10.16 4.06
CA GLY A 191 -8.62 -11.53 3.76
C GLY A 191 -8.59 -12.39 5.03
N TYR A 192 -8.15 -13.64 4.92
CA TYR A 192 -7.98 -14.55 6.04
C TYR A 192 -6.50 -14.84 6.28
N LYS A 193 -6.03 -14.68 7.52
CA LYS A 193 -4.67 -15.09 7.93
C LYS A 193 -4.78 -16.22 8.94
N CYS A 194 -4.09 -17.33 8.71
CA CYS A 194 -4.04 -18.43 9.65
C CYS A 194 -3.21 -18.03 10.86
N LYS A 195 -3.76 -18.13 12.07
CA LYS A 195 -3.05 -17.83 13.32
C LYS A 195 -1.85 -18.74 13.58
N GLN A 196 -1.90 -19.97 13.07
CA GLN A 196 -0.91 -20.99 13.38
C GLN A 196 0.29 -20.94 12.42
N CYS A 197 0.03 -20.98 11.10
CA CYS A 197 1.08 -21.01 10.08
C CYS A 197 1.32 -19.67 9.38
N ASN A 198 0.51 -18.64 9.64
CA ASN A 198 0.52 -17.34 8.96
C ASN A 198 0.12 -17.35 7.48
N ALA A 199 -0.41 -18.47 6.95
CA ALA A 199 -0.92 -18.51 5.58
C ALA A 199 -1.99 -17.44 5.34
N ALA A 200 -1.84 -16.66 4.26
CA ALA A 200 -2.76 -15.59 3.89
C ALA A 200 -3.57 -15.97 2.64
N ILE A 201 -4.90 -15.86 2.70
CA ILE A 201 -5.80 -16.23 1.59
C ILE A 201 -6.96 -15.23 1.41
N HIS A 202 -7.55 -15.17 0.21
CA HIS A 202 -8.80 -14.43 0.03
C HIS A 202 -9.96 -15.15 0.70
N ARG A 203 -11.01 -14.39 1.05
CA ARG A 203 -12.29 -14.96 1.46
C ARG A 203 -12.87 -15.94 0.43
N LYS A 204 -12.79 -15.62 -0.86
CA LYS A 204 -13.23 -16.48 -1.98
C LYS A 204 -12.35 -17.69 -2.26
N CYS A 205 -11.20 -17.79 -1.58
CA CYS A 205 -10.24 -18.88 -1.74
C CYS A 205 -10.25 -19.82 -0.54
N SER A 206 -11.11 -19.56 0.47
CA SER A 206 -11.13 -20.31 1.72
C SER A 206 -11.59 -21.76 1.54
N ASP A 207 -12.51 -22.00 0.62
CA ASP A 207 -13.02 -23.32 0.22
C ASP A 207 -12.07 -24.09 -0.74
N LYS A 208 -11.08 -23.41 -1.32
CA LYS A 208 -10.13 -23.96 -2.29
C LYS A 208 -8.80 -24.41 -1.67
N ILE A 209 -8.66 -24.31 -0.34
CA ILE A 209 -7.46 -24.77 0.37
C ILE A 209 -7.47 -26.30 0.49
N ILE A 210 -6.41 -26.95 -0.02
CA ILE A 210 -6.29 -28.41 0.00
C ILE A 210 -5.37 -28.88 1.13
N GLY A 211 -4.27 -28.16 1.37
CA GLY A 211 -3.30 -28.50 2.41
C GLY A 211 -3.90 -28.34 3.82
N LYS A 212 -3.62 -29.30 4.70
CA LYS A 212 -3.94 -29.19 6.14
C LYS A 212 -2.87 -28.36 6.84
N CYS A 213 -3.24 -27.65 7.91
CA CYS A 213 -2.29 -26.87 8.70
C CYS A 213 -1.20 -27.76 9.32
N THR A 214 0.06 -27.47 9.02
CA THR A 214 1.24 -28.26 9.42
C THR A 214 1.59 -28.13 10.91
N ARG A 215 0.97 -27.20 11.64
CA ARG A 215 1.20 -26.98 13.08
C ARG A 215 0.28 -27.80 14.01
N THR A 216 -0.72 -28.49 13.48
CA THR A 216 -1.69 -29.29 14.26
C THR A 216 -1.79 -30.75 13.82
N ALA A 217 -1.03 -31.19 12.82
CA ALA A 217 -1.13 -32.54 12.27
C ALA A 217 -0.09 -33.50 12.85
N THR A 218 -0.09 -33.71 14.17
CA THR A 218 0.33 -34.99 14.74
C THR A 218 -0.92 -35.86 14.92
N ASN A 219 -0.99 -36.92 14.12
CA ASN A 219 -1.74 -38.17 14.35
C ASN A 219 -3.28 -38.09 14.46
N SER A 220 -4.00 -37.95 13.35
CA SER A 220 -5.41 -38.38 13.27
C SER A 220 -5.65 -39.38 12.13
N ARG A 221 -6.46 -40.42 12.37
CA ARG A 221 -6.79 -41.51 11.40
C ARG A 221 -7.30 -40.99 10.05
N GLU A 222 -7.88 -39.78 10.01
CA GLU A 222 -8.34 -39.12 8.79
C GLU A 222 -7.20 -38.60 7.87
N THR A 223 -5.99 -38.41 8.41
CA THR A 223 -4.81 -38.06 7.58
C THR A 223 -4.23 -39.26 6.82
N MET A 224 -4.44 -40.49 7.33
CA MET A 224 -4.02 -41.72 6.66
C MET A 224 -4.95 -42.06 5.49
N PHE A 225 -6.27 -41.92 5.67
CA PHE A 225 -7.27 -42.23 4.63
C PHE A 225 -7.17 -41.37 3.35
N GLN A 226 -6.67 -40.13 3.44
CA GLN A 226 -6.46 -39.26 2.28
C GLN A 226 -5.07 -39.42 1.64
N LYS A 227 -4.07 -39.88 2.39
CA LYS A 227 -2.73 -40.20 1.86
C LYS A 227 -2.76 -41.41 0.93
N GLU A 228 -3.60 -42.41 1.22
CA GLU A 228 -3.62 -43.69 0.50
C GLU A 228 -4.32 -43.68 -0.87
N ARG A 229 -5.12 -42.66 -1.21
CA ARG A 229 -5.93 -42.66 -2.46
C ARG A 229 -5.38 -41.81 -3.62
N PHE A 230 -4.44 -40.90 -3.36
CA PHE A 230 -3.97 -39.95 -4.39
C PHE A 230 -2.43 -39.71 -4.42
N ASN A 231 -1.63 -40.35 -3.56
CA ASN A 231 -0.16 -40.17 -3.51
C ASN A 231 0.29 -38.69 -3.47
N ILE A 232 -0.39 -37.86 -2.67
CA ILE A 232 -0.14 -36.40 -2.60
C ILE A 232 0.73 -36.07 -1.37
N ASP A 233 1.99 -36.52 -1.37
CA ASP A 233 3.00 -36.15 -0.35
C ASP A 233 4.36 -35.92 -1.05
N MET A 234 4.43 -34.86 -1.87
CA MET A 234 5.63 -34.50 -2.62
C MET A 234 6.33 -33.32 -1.93
N PRO A 235 7.46 -33.54 -1.22
CA PRO A 235 8.14 -32.49 -0.47
C PRO A 235 8.82 -31.49 -1.41
N HIS A 236 8.91 -30.23 -0.96
CA HIS A 236 9.62 -29.18 -1.68
C HIS A 236 11.14 -29.24 -1.42
N ARG A 237 11.96 -29.13 -2.47
CA ARG A 237 13.42 -28.96 -2.35
C ARG A 237 13.80 -27.48 -2.32
N PHE A 238 13.83 -26.89 -1.13
CA PHE A 238 14.18 -25.48 -0.94
C PHE A 238 15.70 -25.25 -0.88
N LYS A 239 16.19 -24.24 -1.59
CA LYS A 239 17.55 -23.69 -1.46
C LYS A 239 17.52 -22.20 -1.24
N THR A 240 18.53 -21.66 -0.57
CA THR A 240 18.68 -20.23 -0.37
C THR A 240 18.80 -19.52 -1.72
N TYR A 241 18.05 -18.43 -1.90
CA TYR A 241 17.97 -17.72 -3.17
C TYR A 241 18.06 -16.22 -2.96
N ASN A 242 18.72 -15.56 -3.91
CA ASN A 242 18.83 -14.11 -3.97
C ASN A 242 17.84 -13.59 -4.99
N TYR A 243 16.79 -12.93 -4.50
CA TYR A 243 15.73 -12.36 -5.32
C TYR A 243 16.19 -11.03 -5.90
N LYS A 244 15.90 -10.82 -7.19
CA LYS A 244 16.36 -9.65 -7.97
C LYS A 244 15.33 -8.53 -8.03
N SER A 245 14.12 -8.80 -7.55
CA SER A 245 13.00 -7.88 -7.44
C SER A 245 12.23 -8.18 -6.16
N PRO A 246 11.42 -7.22 -5.65
CA PRO A 246 10.57 -7.42 -4.48
C PRO A 246 9.69 -8.66 -4.62
N THR A 247 10.12 -9.75 -3.97
CA THR A 247 9.48 -11.06 -4.08
C THR A 247 8.76 -11.38 -2.80
N PHE A 248 7.56 -11.94 -2.92
CA PHE A 248 6.71 -12.24 -1.78
C PHE A 248 6.76 -13.73 -1.45
N CYS A 249 6.62 -14.03 -0.17
CA CYS A 249 6.50 -15.39 0.31
C CYS A 249 5.16 -15.98 -0.15
N ASP A 250 5.20 -17.05 -0.95
CA ASP A 250 4.01 -17.76 -1.45
C ASP A 250 3.19 -18.42 -0.32
N HIS A 251 3.75 -18.50 0.89
CA HIS A 251 3.07 -19.05 2.07
C HIS A 251 2.33 -17.97 2.88
N CYS A 252 3.06 -17.03 3.47
CA CYS A 252 2.48 -16.01 4.34
C CYS A 252 2.01 -14.75 3.59
N GLY A 253 2.34 -14.64 2.30
CA GLY A 253 1.98 -13.53 1.43
C GLY A 253 2.81 -12.26 1.62
N SER A 254 3.62 -12.18 2.69
CA SER A 254 4.45 -11.02 3.01
C SER A 254 5.75 -10.99 2.20
N LEU A 255 6.34 -9.80 2.06
CA LEU A 255 7.58 -9.58 1.31
C LEU A 255 8.76 -10.37 1.90
N LEU A 256 9.62 -10.92 1.04
CA LEU A 256 10.92 -11.51 1.42
C LEU A 256 11.93 -10.36 1.57
N TRP A 257 12.23 -10.00 2.82
CA TRP A 257 13.04 -8.84 3.17
C TRP A 257 14.54 -9.05 2.90
N GLY A 258 15.23 -7.96 2.54
CA GLY A 258 16.68 -7.91 2.33
C GLY A 258 17.11 -7.82 0.86
N LEU A 259 18.42 -7.62 0.64
CA LEU A 259 19.03 -7.55 -0.71
C LEU A 259 19.83 -8.82 -1.08
N TYR A 260 20.13 -9.67 -0.10
CA TYR A 260 20.87 -10.92 -0.29
C TYR A 260 20.31 -12.00 0.65
N LYS A 261 20.11 -13.22 0.14
CA LYS A 261 19.52 -14.37 0.85
C LYS A 261 18.17 -14.06 1.50
N GLN A 262 17.30 -13.31 0.81
CA GLN A 262 16.01 -12.86 1.35
C GLN A 262 15.06 -14.01 1.75
N GLY A 263 15.24 -15.18 1.15
CA GLY A 263 14.44 -16.35 1.43
C GLY A 263 14.95 -17.61 0.74
N LEU A 264 14.12 -18.64 0.75
CA LEU A 264 14.38 -19.90 0.07
C LEU A 264 13.48 -20.05 -1.16
N LYS A 265 14.01 -20.62 -2.23
CA LYS A 265 13.28 -20.96 -3.47
C LYS A 265 13.30 -22.47 -3.68
N CYS A 266 12.15 -23.04 -4.01
CA CYS A 266 12.04 -24.45 -4.36
C CYS A 266 12.59 -24.67 -5.79
N GLU A 267 13.54 -25.59 -5.96
CA GLU A 267 14.15 -25.86 -7.27
C GLU A 267 13.18 -26.51 -8.26
N ASP A 268 12.22 -27.30 -7.77
CA ASP A 268 11.33 -28.09 -8.62
C ASP A 268 10.10 -27.29 -9.10
N CYS A 269 9.47 -26.51 -8.21
CA CYS A 269 8.22 -25.80 -8.52
C CYS A 269 8.33 -24.27 -8.45
N GLY A 270 9.51 -23.73 -8.12
CA GLY A 270 9.77 -22.29 -8.07
C GLY A 270 9.09 -21.53 -6.93
N MET A 271 8.57 -22.23 -5.90
CA MET A 271 7.91 -21.59 -4.75
C MET A 271 8.90 -20.82 -3.88
N ASN A 272 8.57 -19.59 -3.53
CA ASN A 272 9.41 -18.66 -2.76
C ASN A 272 8.88 -18.53 -1.33
N VAL A 273 9.73 -18.72 -0.32
CA VAL A 273 9.31 -18.67 1.09
C VAL A 273 10.37 -18.07 2.00
N HIS A 274 9.97 -17.46 3.12
CA HIS A 274 10.93 -17.10 4.18
C HIS A 274 11.57 -18.37 4.76
N SER A 275 12.80 -18.25 5.26
CA SER A 275 13.48 -19.35 5.98
C SER A 275 12.63 -19.85 7.17
N GLY A 276 11.99 -18.94 7.92
CA GLY A 276 11.07 -19.28 9.02
C GLY A 276 9.68 -19.79 8.58
N CYS A 277 9.37 -19.75 7.29
CA CYS A 277 8.13 -20.29 6.71
C CYS A 277 8.31 -21.70 6.14
N THR A 278 9.55 -22.13 5.86
CA THR A 278 9.87 -23.41 5.22
C THR A 278 9.27 -24.63 5.93
N SER A 279 9.38 -24.69 7.25
CA SER A 279 8.81 -25.78 8.07
C SER A 279 7.28 -25.75 8.18
N LYS A 280 6.63 -24.69 7.68
CA LYS A 280 5.18 -24.48 7.74
C LYS A 280 4.49 -24.75 6.40
N VAL A 281 5.24 -24.95 5.32
CA VAL A 281 4.73 -25.28 3.98
C VAL A 281 4.31 -26.76 3.92
N GLY A 282 3.19 -27.07 3.27
CA GLY A 282 2.75 -28.45 3.05
C GLY A 282 3.49 -29.14 1.90
N ASN A 283 3.59 -30.47 1.94
CA ASN A 283 4.27 -31.30 0.92
C ASN A 283 3.42 -31.47 -0.36
N LEU A 284 3.22 -30.39 -1.09
CA LEU A 284 2.40 -30.34 -2.31
C LEU A 284 3.21 -29.81 -3.51
N CYS A 285 4.50 -30.13 -3.57
CA CYS A 285 5.40 -29.62 -4.61
C CYS A 285 4.91 -30.01 -6.02
N GLY A 286 4.90 -29.04 -6.95
CA GLY A 286 4.47 -29.26 -8.34
C GLY A 286 2.96 -29.36 -8.58
N ILE A 287 2.12 -29.23 -7.54
CA ILE A 287 0.67 -29.42 -7.63
C ILE A 287 -0.07 -28.07 -7.55
N ASN A 288 -0.93 -27.78 -8.55
CA ASN A 288 -1.76 -26.57 -8.52
C ASN A 288 -3.00 -26.79 -7.63
N GLN A 289 -3.00 -26.15 -6.46
CA GLN A 289 -4.06 -26.31 -5.46
C GLN A 289 -5.45 -25.86 -5.95
N LYS A 290 -5.53 -24.85 -6.83
CA LYS A 290 -6.82 -24.41 -7.36
C LYS A 290 -7.42 -25.45 -8.31
N LEU A 291 -6.63 -25.95 -9.25
CA LEU A 291 -7.08 -26.94 -10.25
C LEU A 291 -7.42 -28.28 -9.59
N LEU A 292 -6.64 -28.70 -8.59
CA LEU A 292 -6.93 -29.92 -7.86
C LEU A 292 -8.21 -29.80 -7.02
N ALA A 293 -8.49 -28.64 -6.43
CA ALA A 293 -9.72 -28.42 -5.65
C ALA A 293 -10.95 -28.45 -6.57
N GLU A 294 -10.82 -27.85 -7.76
CA GLU A 294 -11.84 -27.89 -8.80
C GLU A 294 -12.06 -29.33 -9.30
N ALA A 295 -11.00 -30.12 -9.52
CA ALA A 295 -11.11 -31.53 -9.89
C ALA A 295 -11.76 -32.40 -8.78
N LEU A 296 -11.37 -32.21 -7.52
CA LEU A 296 -11.96 -32.92 -6.37
C LEU A 296 -13.45 -32.58 -6.19
N SER A 297 -13.84 -31.32 -6.44
CA SER A 297 -15.25 -30.90 -6.38
C SER A 297 -16.11 -31.58 -7.45
N GLN A 298 -15.55 -31.82 -8.66
CA GLN A 298 -16.24 -32.53 -9.74
C GLN A 298 -16.39 -34.04 -9.46
N VAL A 299 -15.40 -34.65 -8.78
CA VAL A 299 -15.46 -36.06 -8.38
C VAL A 299 -16.52 -36.27 -7.28
N SER A 300 -16.61 -35.35 -6.32
CA SER A 300 -17.60 -35.43 -5.24
C SER A 300 -19.04 -35.23 -5.71
N GLN A 301 -19.27 -34.54 -6.84
CA GLN A 301 -20.58 -34.37 -7.44
C GLN A 301 -21.04 -35.56 -8.30
N LYS A 302 -20.10 -36.41 -8.77
CA LYS A 302 -20.43 -37.64 -9.53
C LYS A 302 -20.89 -38.80 -8.65
N SER A 303 -20.78 -38.71 -7.33
CA SER A 303 -21.18 -39.78 -6.40
C SER A 303 -22.66 -39.78 -6.01
N VAL A 304 -23.47 -38.82 -6.46
CA VAL A 304 -24.87 -38.64 -6.01
C VAL A 304 -25.92 -38.82 -7.13
N LYS A 305 -25.53 -39.26 -8.33
CA LYS A 305 -26.50 -39.70 -9.35
C LYS A 305 -26.05 -40.98 -10.03
N LYS A 306 -26.47 -42.13 -9.48
CA LYS A 306 -26.54 -43.39 -10.21
C LYS A 306 -27.62 -44.31 -9.59
N SER A 307 -28.81 -44.28 -10.18
CA SER A 307 -29.78 -45.38 -10.23
C SER A 307 -30.78 -45.06 -11.34
N ASP A 308 -30.49 -45.51 -12.55
CA ASP A 308 -31.35 -46.41 -13.35
C ASP A 308 -30.93 -46.44 -14.82
N ASP A 309 -31.41 -47.49 -15.47
CA ASP A 309 -30.74 -48.41 -16.38
C ASP A 309 -30.38 -47.95 -17.81
N SER A 310 -29.52 -48.75 -18.44
CA SER A 310 -28.98 -48.68 -19.82
C SER A 310 -30.01 -49.22 -20.87
N PRO A 311 -29.75 -49.29 -22.21
CA PRO A 311 -28.51 -49.07 -22.97
C PRO A 311 -28.61 -48.24 -24.28
N ALA A 312 -27.43 -47.95 -24.85
CA ALA A 312 -27.07 -47.22 -26.08
C ALA A 312 -27.51 -47.93 -27.40
N PRO A 313 -27.06 -47.55 -28.63
CA PRO A 313 -26.26 -46.39 -29.13
C PRO A 313 -26.99 -45.66 -30.31
N ASP A 314 -26.54 -44.59 -30.97
CA ASP A 314 -25.43 -44.58 -31.93
C ASP A 314 -25.15 -43.20 -32.58
N ILE A 315 -23.99 -43.17 -33.22
CA ILE A 315 -23.18 -42.17 -33.93
C ILE A 315 -23.87 -41.34 -35.04
N GLY A 316 -23.51 -40.04 -35.15
CA GLY A 316 -22.94 -39.51 -36.41
C GLY A 316 -23.72 -38.50 -37.30
N ILE A 317 -22.93 -37.55 -37.85
CA ILE A 317 -22.91 -37.10 -39.26
C ILE A 317 -23.71 -35.81 -39.68
N TYR A 318 -22.92 -34.73 -39.89
CA TYR A 318 -22.84 -33.79 -41.03
C TYR A 318 -24.03 -32.95 -41.60
N GLN A 319 -23.69 -31.68 -41.83
CA GLN A 319 -23.94 -30.79 -43.00
C GLN A 319 -25.23 -29.97 -43.24
N ASP A 320 -24.99 -28.66 -43.35
CA ASP A 320 -25.44 -27.66 -44.36
C ASP A 320 -26.74 -27.89 -45.14
N VAL A 321 -27.62 -26.87 -45.20
CA VAL A 321 -28.22 -26.36 -46.47
C VAL A 321 -28.61 -24.86 -46.36
N ARG A 322 -28.35 -24.14 -47.46
CA ARG A 322 -28.68 -22.75 -47.85
C ARG A 322 -30.17 -22.53 -48.22
N ASN A 323 -30.58 -21.25 -48.34
CA ASN A 323 -31.28 -20.61 -49.50
C ASN A 323 -32.03 -19.35 -49.00
N ALA A 324 -31.79 -18.13 -49.46
CA ALA A 324 -31.91 -17.49 -50.79
C ALA A 324 -33.26 -16.77 -51.00
N THR A 325 -33.17 -15.42 -51.04
CA THR A 325 -33.83 -14.41 -51.91
C THR A 325 -35.34 -14.47 -52.20
N VAL A 326 -36.02 -13.30 -52.19
CA VAL A 326 -36.78 -12.69 -53.31
C VAL A 326 -37.17 -11.23 -52.95
N ASP A 327 -36.96 -10.33 -53.91
CA ASP A 327 -37.42 -8.92 -54.01
C ASP A 327 -38.78 -8.86 -54.76
N PRO A 328 -39.59 -7.78 -54.69
CA PRO A 328 -39.62 -6.89 -55.86
C PRO A 328 -39.89 -5.40 -55.58
N SER A 329 -39.44 -4.58 -56.54
CA SER A 329 -39.49 -3.11 -56.60
C SER A 329 -40.76 -2.51 -57.24
N ALA A 330 -41.03 -1.21 -56.96
CA ALA A 330 -41.50 -0.10 -57.83
C ALA A 330 -42.25 0.94 -56.96
N GLY A 331 -42.18 2.27 -57.06
CA GLY A 331 -41.53 3.28 -57.92
C GLY A 331 -42.23 4.63 -57.64
N GLY A 332 -41.56 5.79 -57.78
CA GLY A 332 -42.25 7.10 -57.74
C GLY A 332 -41.38 8.35 -57.42
N ASN A 333 -41.33 9.29 -58.36
CA ASN A 333 -40.53 10.53 -58.42
C ASN A 333 -40.95 11.68 -57.47
N GLY A 334 -40.01 12.57 -57.14
CA GLY A 334 -40.27 13.96 -56.71
C GLY A 334 -39.00 14.79 -56.39
N LYS A 335 -38.69 15.81 -57.20
CA LYS A 335 -37.59 16.79 -57.04
C LYS A 335 -38.05 18.02 -56.21
N GLY A 336 -37.15 18.59 -55.39
CA GLY A 336 -37.29 19.91 -54.73
C GLY A 336 -36.14 20.21 -53.75
N PRO A 337 -35.70 21.47 -53.53
CA PRO A 337 -34.28 21.84 -53.57
C PRO A 337 -33.53 21.91 -52.22
N SER A 338 -32.21 21.93 -52.35
CA SER A 338 -31.13 22.06 -51.36
C SER A 338 -31.08 23.40 -50.61
N PRO A 339 -30.41 23.42 -49.44
CA PRO A 339 -29.56 24.54 -49.04
C PRO A 339 -28.08 24.13 -48.90
N SER A 340 -27.21 25.06 -49.28
CA SER A 340 -25.75 24.95 -49.36
C SER A 340 -25.06 24.59 -48.03
N PRO A 341 -23.92 23.88 -48.05
CA PRO A 341 -23.16 23.57 -46.85
C PRO A 341 -22.38 24.80 -46.36
N ALA A 342 -22.55 25.14 -45.09
CA ALA A 342 -21.65 26.04 -44.38
C ALA A 342 -20.22 25.44 -44.33
N PRO A 343 -19.16 26.25 -44.30
CA PRO A 343 -17.80 25.73 -44.25
C PRO A 343 -17.61 24.97 -42.93
N ALA A 344 -17.34 23.68 -43.03
CA ALA A 344 -16.93 22.89 -41.88
C ALA A 344 -15.67 23.55 -41.27
N PRO A 345 -15.62 23.77 -39.94
CA PRO A 345 -14.37 24.15 -39.32
C PRO A 345 -13.38 23.04 -39.62
N THR A 346 -12.21 23.40 -40.14
CA THR A 346 -11.12 22.48 -40.41
C THR A 346 -10.78 21.79 -39.09
N THR A 347 -11.34 20.60 -38.86
CA THR A 347 -10.94 19.74 -37.77
C THR A 347 -9.54 19.28 -38.10
N VAL A 348 -8.55 20.01 -37.60
CA VAL A 348 -7.19 19.51 -37.47
C VAL A 348 -7.33 18.19 -36.74
N SER A 349 -7.14 17.07 -37.46
CA SER A 349 -7.20 15.75 -36.85
C SER A 349 -6.03 15.67 -35.88
N GLN A 350 -6.28 15.91 -34.60
CA GLN A 350 -5.30 15.66 -33.56
C GLN A 350 -4.92 14.17 -33.67
N ALA A 351 -3.71 13.90 -34.13
CA ALA A 351 -3.19 12.55 -34.27
C ALA A 351 -3.24 11.89 -32.89
N ARG A 352 -4.13 10.90 -32.72
CA ARG A 352 -4.30 10.20 -31.44
C ARG A 352 -3.51 8.90 -31.46
N LEU A 353 -2.52 8.78 -30.58
CA LEU A 353 -1.85 7.51 -30.34
C LEU A 353 -2.88 6.51 -29.81
N SER A 354 -3.02 5.38 -30.49
CA SER A 354 -3.92 4.29 -30.11
C SER A 354 -3.15 3.00 -29.83
N LEU A 355 -3.73 2.10 -29.03
CA LEU A 355 -3.15 0.80 -28.72
C LEU A 355 -2.76 0.02 -29.99
N ASN A 356 -3.53 0.17 -31.07
CA ASN A 356 -3.31 -0.53 -32.33
C ASN A 356 -2.03 -0.11 -33.04
N GLN A 357 -1.41 1.01 -32.67
CA GLN A 357 -0.14 1.49 -33.24
C GLN A 357 1.08 0.99 -32.45
N LEU A 358 0.87 0.35 -31.29
CA LEU A 358 1.94 -0.14 -30.42
C LEU A 358 2.07 -1.67 -30.52
N ILE A 359 3.31 -2.16 -30.64
CA ILE A 359 3.66 -3.58 -30.54
C ILE A 359 4.35 -3.80 -29.20
N PHE A 360 3.77 -4.62 -28.32
CA PHE A 360 4.38 -4.96 -27.04
C PHE A 360 5.36 -6.14 -27.16
N HIS A 361 6.60 -5.91 -26.76
CA HIS A 361 7.71 -6.88 -26.91
C HIS A 361 8.02 -7.64 -25.62
N LYS A 362 8.11 -6.93 -24.49
CA LYS A 362 8.55 -7.49 -23.19
C LYS A 362 7.85 -6.82 -22.02
N VAL A 363 7.72 -7.54 -20.90
CA VAL A 363 7.40 -6.94 -19.60
C VAL A 363 8.71 -6.47 -18.99
N LEU A 364 8.81 -5.17 -18.70
CA LEU A 364 9.98 -4.54 -18.09
C LEU A 364 9.89 -4.54 -16.57
N GLY A 365 8.68 -4.46 -16.04
CA GLY A 365 8.43 -4.47 -14.60
C GLY A 365 6.95 -4.65 -14.27
N LYS A 366 6.66 -4.96 -13.01
CA LYS A 366 5.30 -5.15 -12.49
C LYS A 366 5.21 -4.52 -11.11
N GLY A 367 4.14 -3.76 -10.89
CA GLY A 367 3.84 -3.11 -9.62
C GLY A 367 2.45 -3.49 -9.09
N SER A 368 2.05 -2.86 -7.98
CA SER A 368 0.73 -3.03 -7.35
C SER A 368 -0.42 -2.71 -8.31
N PHE A 369 -0.27 -1.65 -9.11
CA PHE A 369 -1.35 -1.10 -9.94
C PHE A 369 -1.33 -1.58 -11.39
N GLY A 370 -0.25 -2.24 -11.82
CA GLY A 370 -0.04 -2.46 -13.25
C GLY A 370 1.27 -3.10 -13.68
N LYS A 371 1.53 -2.99 -14.98
CA LYS A 371 2.75 -3.50 -15.64
C LYS A 371 3.39 -2.40 -16.46
N VAL A 372 4.71 -2.46 -16.60
CA VAL A 372 5.46 -1.65 -17.54
C VAL A 372 5.88 -2.56 -18.71
N LEU A 373 5.52 -2.17 -19.92
CA LEU A 373 5.76 -2.94 -21.15
C LEU A 373 6.72 -2.17 -22.06
N LEU A 374 7.68 -2.88 -22.66
CA LEU A 374 8.43 -2.37 -23.80
C LEU A 374 7.52 -2.39 -25.02
N ALA A 375 7.29 -1.23 -25.62
CA ALA A 375 6.47 -1.08 -26.82
C ALA A 375 7.26 -0.46 -27.96
N GLU A 376 6.96 -0.87 -29.19
CA GLU A 376 7.46 -0.25 -30.42
C GLU A 376 6.32 0.41 -31.17
N LEU A 377 6.55 1.60 -31.72
CA LEU A 377 5.63 2.22 -32.68
C LEU A 377 5.76 1.50 -34.02
N LYS A 378 4.65 0.93 -34.49
CA LYS A 378 4.58 0.08 -35.68
C LYS A 378 5.33 0.69 -36.87
N GLY A 379 6.38 0.01 -37.32
CA GLY A 379 7.13 0.34 -38.54
C GLY A 379 8.14 1.48 -38.40
N GLN A 380 8.33 2.07 -37.21
CA GLN A 380 9.23 3.22 -37.01
C GLN A 380 10.50 2.90 -36.19
N SER A 381 10.69 1.66 -35.71
CA SER A 381 11.81 1.26 -34.83
C SER A 381 12.02 2.21 -33.63
N LEU A 382 10.94 2.82 -33.17
CA LEU A 382 10.91 3.74 -32.06
C LEU A 382 10.29 3.06 -30.84
N TYR A 383 11.04 3.04 -29.74
CA TYR A 383 10.72 2.27 -28.55
C TYR A 383 10.27 3.16 -27.38
N PHE A 384 9.29 2.67 -26.63
CA PHE A 384 8.68 3.33 -25.49
C PHE A 384 8.56 2.38 -24.30
N ALA A 385 8.57 2.93 -23.09
CA ALA A 385 8.11 2.24 -21.90
C ALA A 385 6.64 2.62 -21.65
N VAL A 386 5.74 1.63 -21.65
CA VAL A 386 4.31 1.85 -21.47
C VAL A 386 3.87 1.31 -20.12
N LYS A 387 3.59 2.19 -19.17
CA LYS A 387 2.98 1.83 -17.87
C LYS A 387 1.46 1.68 -18.08
N VAL A 388 0.97 0.47 -17.85
CA VAL A 388 -0.44 0.08 -18.01
C VAL A 388 -1.04 -0.16 -16.65
N LEU A 389 -2.04 0.64 -16.28
CA LEU A 389 -2.82 0.48 -15.05
C LEU A 389 -4.21 -0.07 -15.37
N LYS A 390 -4.76 -0.90 -14.49
CA LYS A 390 -6.17 -1.32 -14.62
C LYS A 390 -7.08 -0.35 -13.88
N LYS A 391 -8.16 0.10 -14.54
CA LYS A 391 -9.11 1.04 -13.94
C LYS A 391 -9.84 0.46 -12.73
N ASP A 392 -10.19 -0.83 -12.78
CA ASP A 392 -10.86 -1.52 -11.66
C ASP A 392 -10.00 -1.55 -10.40
N VAL A 393 -8.70 -1.84 -10.53
CA VAL A 393 -7.74 -1.80 -9.41
C VAL A 393 -7.60 -0.38 -8.87
N VAL A 394 -7.39 0.60 -9.75
CA VAL A 394 -7.23 2.01 -9.35
C VAL A 394 -8.44 2.53 -8.56
N LEU A 395 -9.66 2.15 -8.94
CA LEU A 395 -10.87 2.54 -8.21
C LEU A 395 -11.06 1.76 -6.90
N MET A 396 -10.75 0.47 -6.88
CA MET A 396 -10.84 -0.33 -5.65
C MET A 396 -9.89 0.17 -4.56
N ASP A 397 -8.77 0.75 -4.99
CA ASP A 397 -7.72 1.27 -4.10
C ASP A 397 -7.85 2.78 -3.84
N ASP A 398 -8.86 3.45 -4.43
CA ASP A 398 -9.10 4.91 -4.33
C ASP A 398 -7.92 5.78 -4.81
N ASP A 399 -7.20 5.28 -5.82
CA ASP A 399 -5.96 5.88 -6.34
C ASP A 399 -6.16 6.71 -7.63
N VAL A 400 -7.40 7.12 -7.90
CA VAL A 400 -7.74 7.96 -9.07
C VAL A 400 -6.97 9.27 -9.02
N GLU A 401 -6.99 9.96 -7.88
CA GLU A 401 -6.26 11.22 -7.70
C GLU A 401 -4.74 11.03 -7.80
N CYS A 402 -4.19 9.97 -7.21
CA CYS A 402 -2.76 9.62 -7.34
C CYS A 402 -2.38 9.45 -8.81
N THR A 403 -3.21 8.76 -9.59
CA THR A 403 -3.02 8.55 -11.03
C THR A 403 -3.08 9.86 -11.83
N MET A 404 -4.00 10.76 -11.48
CA MET A 404 -4.12 12.06 -12.13
C MET A 404 -2.98 13.02 -11.75
N VAL A 405 -2.50 12.96 -10.50
CA VAL A 405 -1.28 13.65 -10.04
C VAL A 405 -0.08 13.16 -10.84
N GLU A 406 0.13 11.85 -10.96
CA GLU A 406 1.24 11.27 -11.73
C GLU A 406 1.27 11.82 -13.16
N LYS A 407 0.10 11.86 -13.82
CA LYS A 407 -0.05 12.43 -15.17
C LYS A 407 0.35 13.91 -15.23
N ARG A 408 -0.07 14.73 -14.26
CA ARG A 408 0.28 16.16 -14.22
C ARG A 408 1.77 16.38 -13.97
N VAL A 409 2.35 15.68 -13.00
CA VAL A 409 3.78 15.77 -12.65
C VAL A 409 4.65 15.36 -13.85
N LEU A 410 4.34 14.23 -14.48
CA LEU A 410 5.05 13.77 -15.68
C LEU A 410 4.94 14.74 -16.87
N SER A 411 3.81 15.45 -17.00
CA SER A 411 3.64 16.47 -18.03
C SER A 411 4.53 17.69 -17.78
N LEU A 412 4.82 18.02 -16.52
CA LEU A 412 5.72 19.10 -16.12
C LEU A 412 7.21 18.69 -16.20
N ALA A 413 7.49 17.41 -15.96
CA ALA A 413 8.83 16.83 -15.90
C ALA A 413 9.65 16.97 -17.19
N TRP A 414 9.00 17.23 -18.33
CA TRP A 414 9.64 17.37 -19.64
C TRP A 414 10.78 18.41 -19.67
N ASN A 415 10.71 19.44 -18.82
CA ASN A 415 11.70 20.51 -18.77
C ASN A 415 12.96 20.16 -17.97
N ASN A 416 13.00 19.00 -17.32
CA ASN A 416 14.16 18.55 -16.56
C ASN A 416 14.80 17.32 -17.22
N PRO A 417 16.12 17.32 -17.46
CA PRO A 417 16.81 16.21 -18.13
C PRO A 417 16.90 14.94 -17.28
N PHE A 418 16.75 15.03 -15.96
CA PHE A 418 16.92 13.94 -15.00
C PHE A 418 15.60 13.39 -14.46
N LEU A 419 14.48 13.80 -15.04
CA LEU A 419 13.17 13.20 -14.80
C LEU A 419 12.72 12.44 -16.05
N THR A 420 11.96 11.37 -15.85
CA THR A 420 11.39 10.57 -16.93
C THR A 420 10.39 11.38 -17.73
N HIS A 421 10.51 11.32 -19.05
CA HIS A 421 9.72 12.08 -19.98
C HIS A 421 8.48 11.32 -20.44
N LEU A 422 7.34 12.02 -20.41
CA LEU A 422 6.05 11.52 -20.87
C LEU A 422 5.74 12.03 -22.28
N TYR A 423 5.50 11.10 -23.18
CA TYR A 423 5.11 11.37 -24.56
C TYR A 423 3.60 11.49 -24.69
N ALA A 424 2.84 10.56 -24.12
CA ALA A 424 1.38 10.59 -24.19
C ALA A 424 0.73 9.79 -23.06
N THR A 425 -0.51 10.11 -22.76
CA THR A 425 -1.42 9.26 -22.01
C THR A 425 -2.70 9.03 -22.80
N PHE A 426 -3.22 7.81 -22.74
CA PHE A 426 -4.52 7.47 -23.33
C PHE A 426 -5.19 6.37 -22.50
N GLN A 427 -6.47 6.13 -22.75
CA GLN A 427 -7.24 5.17 -21.97
C GLN A 427 -8.11 4.29 -22.87
N SER A 428 -8.36 3.06 -22.44
CA SER A 428 -9.39 2.17 -22.98
C SER A 428 -10.57 2.09 -21.99
N LYS A 429 -11.53 1.21 -22.23
CA LYS A 429 -12.58 0.89 -21.25
C LYS A 429 -12.03 0.28 -19.96
N GLU A 430 -10.91 -0.43 -20.05
CA GLU A 430 -10.36 -1.25 -18.97
C GLU A 430 -9.05 -0.71 -18.36
N HIS A 431 -8.27 0.02 -19.15
CA HIS A 431 -6.89 0.38 -18.80
C HIS A 431 -6.58 1.86 -19.00
N LEU A 432 -5.60 2.34 -18.25
CA LEU A 432 -4.93 3.61 -18.43
C LEU A 432 -3.50 3.35 -18.89
N PHE A 433 -3.02 4.15 -19.84
CA PHE A 433 -1.71 3.99 -20.47
C PHE A 433 -0.91 5.27 -20.32
N PHE A 434 0.31 5.16 -19.78
CA PHE A 434 1.34 6.19 -19.82
C PHE A 434 2.44 5.74 -20.77
N VAL A 435 2.65 6.51 -21.84
CA VAL A 435 3.68 6.27 -22.85
C VAL A 435 4.87 7.16 -22.55
N MET A 436 5.95 6.55 -22.07
CA MET A 436 7.15 7.22 -21.57
C MET A 436 8.36 6.86 -22.43
N GLU A 437 9.42 7.64 -22.30
CA GLU A 437 10.71 7.29 -22.88
C GLU A 437 11.20 5.91 -22.39
N TYR A 438 11.85 5.16 -23.28
CA TYR A 438 12.42 3.87 -22.93
C TYR A 438 13.86 4.04 -22.40
N LEU A 439 14.04 3.77 -21.10
CA LEU A 439 15.32 3.87 -20.40
C LEU A 439 15.96 2.48 -20.26
N ASN A 440 16.86 2.15 -21.18
CA ASN A 440 17.47 0.82 -21.29
C ASN A 440 18.79 0.64 -20.52
N GLY A 441 19.20 1.64 -19.74
CA GLY A 441 20.38 1.55 -18.89
C GLY A 441 20.15 0.70 -17.64
N GLY A 442 18.91 0.41 -17.25
CA GLY A 442 18.54 -0.29 -16.01
C GLY A 442 18.50 0.65 -14.80
N ASP A 443 17.87 0.22 -13.70
CA ASP A 443 17.79 0.98 -12.45
C ASP A 443 19.06 0.84 -11.59
N LEU A 444 19.25 1.76 -10.64
CA LEU A 444 20.42 1.74 -9.76
C LEU A 444 20.45 0.50 -8.85
N MET A 445 19.30 -0.07 -8.51
CA MET A 445 19.22 -1.30 -7.72
C MET A 445 19.87 -2.47 -8.47
N PHE A 446 19.55 -2.64 -9.76
CA PHE A 446 20.19 -3.64 -10.62
C PHE A 446 21.72 -3.47 -10.67
N HIS A 447 22.20 -2.23 -10.79
CA HIS A 447 23.64 -1.95 -10.88
C HIS A 447 24.38 -2.12 -9.55
N ILE A 448 23.74 -1.80 -8.43
CA ILE A 448 24.37 -1.94 -7.12
C ILE A 448 24.44 -3.43 -6.72
N GLN A 449 23.47 -4.25 -7.11
CA GLN A 449 23.49 -5.70 -6.85
C GLN A 449 24.68 -6.41 -7.51
N ASP A 450 25.12 -5.99 -8.71
CA ASP A 450 26.32 -6.52 -9.38
C ASP A 450 27.62 -6.09 -8.68
N LYS A 451 27.66 -4.85 -8.17
CA LYS A 451 28.89 -4.22 -7.63
C LYS A 451 29.03 -4.29 -6.12
N GLY A 452 27.96 -4.56 -5.39
CA GLY A 452 27.85 -4.40 -3.94
C GLY A 452 27.71 -2.94 -3.52
N ARG A 453 28.55 -2.03 -4.02
CA ARG A 453 28.48 -0.58 -3.80
C ARG A 453 29.10 0.20 -4.97
N PHE A 454 28.83 1.49 -5.06
CA PHE A 454 29.47 2.38 -6.03
C PHE A 454 30.73 3.02 -5.45
N ASP A 455 31.68 3.35 -6.32
CA ASP A 455 32.79 4.20 -5.95
C ASP A 455 32.33 5.64 -5.69
N LEU A 456 33.17 6.41 -4.99
CA LEU A 456 32.84 7.77 -4.57
C LEU A 456 32.50 8.69 -5.75
N ASN A 457 33.20 8.58 -6.88
CA ASN A 457 32.95 9.45 -8.03
C ASN A 457 31.59 9.14 -8.66
N ARG A 458 31.29 7.85 -8.87
CA ARG A 458 29.98 7.40 -9.36
C ARG A 458 28.83 7.80 -8.45
N ALA A 459 28.96 7.58 -7.15
CA ALA A 459 27.94 7.97 -6.17
C ALA A 459 27.73 9.49 -6.13
N THR A 460 28.82 10.28 -6.17
CA THR A 460 28.74 11.75 -6.16
C THR A 460 28.05 12.28 -7.42
N PHE A 461 28.39 11.72 -8.59
CA PHE A 461 27.78 12.10 -9.85
C PHE A 461 26.27 11.84 -9.86
N TYR A 462 25.83 10.62 -9.50
CA TYR A 462 24.41 10.29 -9.44
C TYR A 462 23.66 11.12 -8.39
N ALA A 463 24.26 11.30 -7.21
CA ALA A 463 23.69 12.14 -6.17
C ALA A 463 23.46 13.58 -6.66
N ALA A 464 24.40 14.14 -7.43
CA ALA A 464 24.26 15.48 -7.99
C ALA A 464 23.13 15.58 -9.04
N GLU A 465 22.98 14.60 -9.93
CA GLU A 465 21.87 14.59 -10.91
C GLU A 465 20.51 14.43 -10.23
N ILE A 466 20.41 13.59 -9.19
CA ILE A 466 19.20 13.42 -8.38
C ILE A 466 18.82 14.73 -7.67
N ILE A 467 19.79 15.47 -7.12
CA ILE A 467 19.57 16.79 -6.50
C ILE A 467 18.89 17.75 -7.49
N VAL A 468 19.36 17.81 -8.73
CA VAL A 468 18.77 18.67 -9.77
C VAL A 468 17.31 18.27 -10.04
N GLY A 469 17.02 16.97 -10.12
CA GLY A 469 15.66 16.47 -10.31
C GLY A 469 14.73 16.83 -9.14
N LEU A 470 15.17 16.60 -7.89
CA LEU A 470 14.40 16.91 -6.69
C LEU A 470 14.15 18.41 -6.53
N GLN A 471 15.18 19.25 -6.68
CA GLN A 471 15.03 20.70 -6.57
C GLN A 471 14.09 21.26 -7.63
N PHE A 472 14.07 20.70 -8.84
CA PHE A 472 13.08 21.06 -9.85
C PHE A 472 11.65 20.75 -9.36
N LEU A 473 11.39 19.55 -8.83
CA LEU A 473 10.07 19.20 -8.28
C LEU A 473 9.67 20.12 -7.12
N HIS A 474 10.59 20.35 -6.17
CA HIS A 474 10.36 21.20 -5.02
C HIS A 474 10.07 22.65 -5.42
N SER A 475 10.76 23.17 -6.46
CA SER A 475 10.49 24.51 -7.02
C SER A 475 9.09 24.66 -7.62
N LYS A 476 8.46 23.54 -7.98
CA LYS A 476 7.08 23.46 -8.47
C LYS A 476 6.08 23.08 -7.37
N GLY A 477 6.51 23.03 -6.11
CA GLY A 477 5.66 22.67 -4.96
C GLY A 477 5.22 21.21 -4.98
N ILE A 478 6.07 20.33 -5.54
CA ILE A 478 5.85 18.89 -5.65
C ILE A 478 6.82 18.17 -4.71
N ILE A 479 6.30 17.36 -3.79
CA ILE A 479 7.11 16.41 -3.01
C ILE A 479 7.06 15.05 -3.72
N TYR A 480 8.20 14.36 -3.85
CA TYR A 480 8.30 13.09 -4.57
C TYR A 480 7.87 11.86 -3.74
N ARG A 481 8.32 11.74 -2.49
CA ARG A 481 7.91 10.77 -1.45
C ARG A 481 8.21 9.29 -1.69
N ASP A 482 8.82 8.90 -2.80
CA ASP A 482 9.20 7.50 -3.06
C ASP A 482 10.59 7.39 -3.72
N LEU A 483 11.56 8.16 -3.20
CA LEU A 483 12.96 8.04 -3.63
C LEU A 483 13.58 6.76 -3.10
N LYS A 484 14.02 5.92 -4.03
CA LYS A 484 14.71 4.64 -3.79
C LYS A 484 15.51 4.24 -5.02
N LEU A 485 16.45 3.30 -4.86
CA LEU A 485 17.31 2.84 -5.95
C LEU A 485 16.53 2.29 -7.16
N ASP A 486 15.40 1.61 -6.94
CA ASP A 486 14.55 1.04 -8.00
C ASP A 486 13.89 2.11 -8.88
N ASN A 487 13.63 3.31 -8.32
CA ASN A 487 12.96 4.40 -9.01
C ASN A 487 13.95 5.36 -9.71
N VAL A 488 15.25 5.07 -9.65
CA VAL A 488 16.29 5.87 -10.29
C VAL A 488 16.92 5.04 -11.40
N MET A 489 16.59 5.41 -12.64
CA MET A 489 16.99 4.69 -13.84
C MET A 489 18.19 5.34 -14.52
N LEU A 490 18.94 4.55 -15.29
CA LEU A 490 19.97 5.05 -16.21
C LEU A 490 19.44 5.07 -17.65
N ASP A 491 19.78 6.13 -18.38
CA ASP A 491 19.67 6.13 -19.83
C ASP A 491 20.85 5.39 -20.49
N LYS A 492 20.83 5.29 -21.82
CA LYS A 492 21.89 4.61 -22.61
C LYS A 492 23.29 5.21 -22.45
N ASP A 493 23.37 6.47 -22.04
CA ASP A 493 24.64 7.19 -21.90
C ASP A 493 25.16 7.14 -20.46
N GLY A 494 24.31 6.76 -19.50
CA GLY A 494 24.65 6.59 -18.09
C GLY A 494 24.19 7.73 -17.18
N HIS A 495 23.35 8.64 -17.68
CA HIS A 495 22.73 9.69 -16.86
C HIS A 495 21.48 9.17 -16.15
N ILE A 496 21.20 9.78 -15.00
CA ILE A 496 20.07 9.46 -14.15
C ILE A 496 18.75 9.98 -14.71
N LYS A 497 17.70 9.21 -14.51
CA LYS A 497 16.30 9.55 -14.73
C LYS A 497 15.47 9.05 -13.56
N ILE A 498 14.88 9.95 -12.78
CA ILE A 498 13.90 9.61 -11.75
C ILE A 498 12.60 9.19 -12.45
N ALA A 499 12.06 8.04 -12.08
CA ALA A 499 10.85 7.43 -12.63
C ALA A 499 9.77 7.29 -11.55
N ASP A 500 8.57 6.83 -11.92
CA ASP A 500 7.43 6.56 -11.05
C ASP A 500 7.00 7.73 -10.12
N PHE A 501 6.09 8.57 -10.60
CA PHE A 501 5.59 9.74 -9.87
C PHE A 501 4.25 9.50 -9.18
N GLY A 502 3.83 8.24 -9.05
CA GLY A 502 2.55 7.84 -8.46
C GLY A 502 2.36 8.27 -7.00
N MET A 503 3.47 8.49 -6.28
CA MET A 503 3.47 8.90 -4.88
C MET A 503 3.65 10.41 -4.69
N CYS A 504 3.71 11.21 -5.75
CA CYS A 504 3.92 12.65 -5.63
C CYS A 504 2.79 13.35 -4.88
N LYS A 505 3.10 14.51 -4.28
CA LYS A 505 2.11 15.44 -3.74
C LYS A 505 2.34 16.84 -4.29
N GLU A 506 1.39 17.35 -5.04
CA GLU A 506 1.38 18.73 -5.57
C GLU A 506 0.86 19.75 -4.54
N ASN A 507 1.04 21.03 -4.86
CA ASN A 507 0.53 22.20 -4.12
C ASN A 507 1.07 22.32 -2.69
N VAL A 508 2.31 21.89 -2.46
CA VAL A 508 3.01 22.05 -1.19
C VAL A 508 3.88 23.30 -1.26
N PHE A 509 3.27 24.46 -1.02
CA PHE A 509 3.94 25.76 -0.93
C PHE A 509 3.62 26.44 0.40
N GLY A 510 4.55 27.25 0.90
CA GLY A 510 4.38 28.00 2.14
C GLY A 510 4.00 27.09 3.32
N ASP A 511 2.86 27.35 3.94
CA ASP A 511 2.36 26.62 5.11
C ASP A 511 1.63 25.32 4.78
N VAL A 512 1.40 25.01 3.50
CA VAL A 512 0.72 23.78 3.09
C VAL A 512 1.65 22.58 3.29
N LYS A 513 1.22 21.64 4.13
CA LYS A 513 1.97 20.42 4.47
C LYS A 513 1.18 19.16 4.17
N ALA A 514 1.87 18.11 3.73
CA ALA A 514 1.31 16.78 3.58
C ALA A 514 1.19 16.06 4.94
N SER A 515 0.35 15.02 5.01
CA SER A 515 0.14 14.25 6.25
C SER A 515 -0.15 12.76 6.01
N THR A 516 -0.01 12.31 4.77
CA THR A 516 -0.27 10.92 4.39
C THR A 516 0.91 10.05 4.80
N PHE A 517 0.66 8.88 5.37
CA PHE A 517 1.72 7.90 5.64
C PHE A 517 1.95 7.11 4.35
N CYS A 518 3.12 7.29 3.72
CA CYS A 518 3.46 6.68 2.43
C CYS A 518 4.99 6.67 2.25
N GLY A 519 5.47 5.86 1.30
CA GLY A 519 6.88 5.68 0.99
C GLY A 519 7.32 4.23 1.19
N THR A 520 8.52 3.91 0.72
CA THR A 520 9.14 2.59 0.91
C THR A 520 9.78 2.52 2.30
N PRO A 521 9.50 1.51 3.15
CA PRO A 521 9.84 1.47 4.58
C PRO A 521 11.26 1.95 4.93
N ASP A 522 12.30 1.45 4.25
CA ASP A 522 13.70 1.82 4.50
C ASP A 522 14.03 3.30 4.26
N TYR A 523 13.23 3.99 3.44
CA TYR A 523 13.42 5.38 3.03
C TYR A 523 12.47 6.35 3.74
N ILE A 524 11.55 5.87 4.57
CA ILE A 524 10.57 6.72 5.25
C ILE A 524 11.28 7.61 6.28
N ALA A 525 10.99 8.91 6.22
CA ALA A 525 11.53 9.89 7.14
C ALA A 525 10.90 9.80 8.55
N PRO A 526 11.65 10.11 9.63
CA PRO A 526 11.17 9.99 11.00
C PRO A 526 9.93 10.83 11.28
N GLU A 527 9.78 12.01 10.67
CA GLU A 527 8.59 12.85 10.83
C GLU A 527 7.30 12.19 10.30
N ILE A 528 7.40 11.33 9.26
CA ILE A 528 6.25 10.56 8.75
C ILE A 528 5.88 9.47 9.76
N LEU A 529 6.86 8.76 10.33
CA LEU A 529 6.66 7.72 11.34
C LEU A 529 6.00 8.29 12.62
N CYS A 530 6.41 9.49 13.02
CA CYS A 530 5.83 10.22 14.14
C CYS A 530 4.44 10.82 13.83
N GLY A 531 3.92 10.63 12.62
CA GLY A 531 2.61 11.14 12.20
C GLY A 531 2.54 12.66 12.06
N GLN A 532 3.68 13.33 11.97
CA GLN A 532 3.77 14.78 11.82
C GLN A 532 3.38 15.19 10.40
N LYS A 533 3.04 16.48 10.24
CA LYS A 533 2.87 17.06 8.91
C LYS A 533 4.23 17.44 8.33
N TYR A 534 4.42 17.21 7.04
CA TYR A 534 5.72 17.33 6.40
C TYR A 534 5.68 18.08 5.06
N THR A 535 6.84 18.57 4.62
CA THR A 535 7.06 19.24 3.33
C THR A 535 8.06 18.42 2.51
N PHE A 536 8.84 19.06 1.64
CA PHE A 536 9.93 18.43 0.88
C PHE A 536 11.08 17.88 1.75
N SER A 537 11.09 18.13 3.07
CA SER A 537 12.09 17.60 4.02
C SER A 537 12.25 16.08 3.95
N VAL A 538 11.16 15.36 3.64
CA VAL A 538 11.13 13.90 3.56
C VAL A 538 11.95 13.37 2.39
N ASP A 539 11.98 14.09 1.27
CA ASP A 539 12.76 13.70 0.09
C ASP A 539 14.26 13.81 0.37
N TRP A 540 14.68 14.78 1.20
CA TRP A 540 16.08 14.92 1.61
C TRP A 540 16.54 13.82 2.56
N TRP A 541 15.64 13.31 3.43
CA TRP A 541 15.91 12.11 4.22
C TRP A 541 16.10 10.89 3.32
N SER A 542 15.13 10.62 2.42
CA SER A 542 15.22 9.51 1.47
C SER A 542 16.44 9.63 0.56
N PHE A 543 16.85 10.85 0.20
CA PHE A 543 18.09 11.11 -0.53
C PHE A 543 19.32 10.72 0.29
N GLY A 544 19.36 11.02 1.60
CA GLY A 544 20.40 10.54 2.51
C GLY A 544 20.50 9.02 2.55
N VAL A 545 19.36 8.33 2.66
CA VAL A 545 19.31 6.85 2.60
C VAL A 545 19.89 6.34 1.28
N LEU A 546 19.47 6.89 0.15
CA LEU A 546 19.94 6.50 -1.18
C LEU A 546 21.46 6.72 -1.35
N VAL A 547 21.99 7.87 -0.90
CA VAL A 547 23.44 8.15 -0.95
C VAL A 547 24.22 7.21 -0.04
N TYR A 548 23.70 6.90 1.15
CA TYR A 548 24.31 5.94 2.07
C TYR A 548 24.42 4.56 1.39
N GLU A 549 23.33 4.09 0.78
CA GLU A 549 23.33 2.80 0.09
C GLU A 549 24.31 2.78 -1.08
N MET A 550 24.36 3.83 -1.91
CA MET A 550 25.34 3.90 -3.00
C MET A 550 26.78 3.81 -2.51
N LEU A 551 27.11 4.43 -1.37
CA LEU A 551 28.47 4.47 -0.84
C LEU A 551 28.86 3.21 -0.04
N ILE A 552 27.90 2.58 0.62
CA ILE A 552 28.17 1.51 1.61
C ILE A 552 27.66 0.15 1.13
N GLY A 553 26.58 0.11 0.34
CA GLY A 553 25.99 -1.11 -0.20
C GLY A 553 24.96 -1.79 0.71
N GLN A 554 24.55 -1.12 1.78
CA GLN A 554 23.56 -1.61 2.74
C GLN A 554 22.65 -0.47 3.19
N SER A 555 21.49 -0.80 3.77
CA SER A 555 20.59 0.20 4.38
C SER A 555 21.19 0.77 5.68
N PRO A 556 21.03 2.09 5.95
CA PRO A 556 21.50 2.73 7.18
C PRO A 556 20.77 2.26 8.44
N PHE A 557 19.53 1.78 8.31
CA PHE A 557 18.67 1.32 9.40
C PHE A 557 18.14 -0.08 9.07
N GLN A 558 18.02 -0.94 10.08
CA GLN A 558 17.66 -2.36 9.88
C GLN A 558 16.75 -2.84 11.01
N GLY A 559 15.95 -3.86 10.75
CA GLY A 559 15.11 -4.55 11.73
C GLY A 559 14.60 -5.88 11.17
N ASP A 560 14.30 -6.85 12.03
CA ASP A 560 13.75 -8.14 11.61
C ASP A 560 12.26 -8.03 11.22
N ASP A 561 11.60 -6.96 11.69
CA ASP A 561 10.26 -6.54 11.28
C ASP A 561 10.15 -5.01 11.13
N GLU A 562 8.97 -4.55 10.70
CA GLU A 562 8.73 -3.11 10.46
C GLU A 562 8.79 -2.28 11.74
N ASP A 563 8.35 -2.82 12.89
CA ASP A 563 8.33 -2.06 14.13
C ASP A 563 9.77 -1.83 14.62
N GLU A 564 10.63 -2.84 14.49
CA GLU A 564 12.07 -2.73 14.75
C GLU A 564 12.76 -1.77 13.77
N LEU A 565 12.48 -1.88 12.47
CA LEU A 565 13.03 -0.96 11.47
C LEU A 565 12.62 0.49 11.75
N PHE A 566 11.34 0.72 12.06
CA PHE A 566 10.83 2.06 12.36
C PHE A 566 11.38 2.61 13.68
N GLU A 567 11.68 1.77 14.66
CA GLU A 567 12.40 2.18 15.87
C GLU A 567 13.85 2.54 15.55
N SER A 568 14.53 1.73 14.72
CA SER A 568 15.90 2.02 14.26
C SER A 568 15.98 3.36 13.55
N ILE A 569 15.06 3.65 12.62
CA ILE A 569 14.96 4.96 11.95
C ILE A 569 14.79 6.10 12.98
N ARG A 570 13.93 5.90 13.99
CA ARG A 570 13.63 6.94 15.00
C ARG A 570 14.78 7.19 15.97
N SER A 571 15.62 6.21 16.25
CA SER A 571 16.51 6.25 17.42
C SER A 571 18.00 5.98 17.10
N ASP A 572 18.32 5.12 16.14
CA ASP A 572 19.69 4.64 15.93
C ASP A 572 20.57 5.63 15.15
N ILE A 573 21.87 5.62 15.43
CA ILE A 573 22.84 6.39 14.65
C ILE A 573 23.36 5.47 13.53
N PRO A 574 23.30 5.87 12.25
CA PRO A 574 23.81 5.07 11.14
C PRO A 574 25.27 4.66 11.34
N HIS A 575 25.59 3.42 11.03
CA HIS A 575 26.97 2.94 11.09
C HIS A 575 27.78 3.45 9.89
N TYR A 576 28.95 4.02 10.13
CA TYR A 576 29.85 4.45 9.06
C TYR A 576 31.16 3.64 9.06
N PRO A 577 31.43 2.85 8.01
CA PRO A 577 32.68 2.12 7.90
C PRO A 577 33.90 3.06 7.77
N ARG A 578 35.08 2.54 8.14
CA ARG A 578 36.34 3.32 8.17
C ARG A 578 36.78 3.89 6.82
N TRP A 579 36.32 3.32 5.70
CA TRP A 579 36.68 3.78 4.35
C TRP A 579 35.83 4.95 3.86
N ILE A 580 34.78 5.34 4.60
CA ILE A 580 33.96 6.50 4.26
C ILE A 580 34.73 7.79 4.57
N SER A 581 34.78 8.70 3.60
CA SER A 581 35.48 9.97 3.75
C SER A 581 34.78 10.88 4.77
N LYS A 582 35.53 11.85 5.30
CA LYS A 582 34.98 12.83 6.24
C LYS A 582 33.85 13.64 5.61
N GLU A 583 34.00 14.00 4.34
CA GLU A 583 33.01 14.74 3.57
C GLU A 583 31.74 13.91 3.31
N SER A 584 31.88 12.63 2.96
CA SER A 584 30.73 11.73 2.79
C SER A 584 29.96 11.55 4.11
N LYS A 585 30.67 11.30 5.21
CA LYS A 585 30.05 11.19 6.53
C LYS A 585 29.34 12.49 6.93
N SER A 586 30.00 13.64 6.76
CA SER A 586 29.43 14.96 7.05
C SER A 586 28.13 15.20 6.27
N LEU A 587 28.09 14.85 4.98
CA LEU A 587 26.86 14.98 4.18
C LEU A 587 25.73 14.14 4.77
N LEU A 588 26.01 12.86 5.07
CA LEU A 588 25.02 11.92 5.57
C LEU A 588 24.51 12.30 6.95
N ASP A 589 25.39 12.73 7.87
CA ASP A 589 24.99 13.21 9.20
C ASP A 589 24.05 14.42 9.11
N LEU A 590 24.29 15.34 8.17
CA LEU A 590 23.44 16.52 7.95
C LEU A 590 22.09 16.18 7.27
N LEU A 591 22.01 15.09 6.51
CA LEU A 591 20.77 14.59 5.90
C LEU A 591 19.96 13.73 6.86
N PHE A 592 20.62 12.97 7.74
CA PHE A 592 20.01 12.16 8.80
C PHE A 592 19.71 12.96 10.08
N GLU A 593 19.62 14.29 9.97
CA GLU A 593 19.06 15.15 11.02
C GLU A 593 17.55 14.86 11.16
N ARG A 594 17.15 14.44 12.36
CA ARG A 594 15.78 13.99 12.64
C ARG A 594 14.81 15.14 12.75
N ASP A 595 15.29 16.30 13.19
CA ASP A 595 14.52 17.53 13.13
C ASP A 595 14.49 18.04 11.67
N PRO A 596 13.34 17.94 10.96
CA PRO A 596 13.28 18.34 9.56
C PRO A 596 13.58 19.83 9.35
N THR A 597 13.47 20.68 10.38
CA THR A 597 13.77 22.11 10.28
C THR A 597 15.25 22.42 10.30
N ARG A 598 16.10 21.46 10.69
CA ARG A 598 17.55 21.58 10.77
C ARG A 598 18.28 20.75 9.70
N ARG A 599 17.53 19.96 8.93
CA ARG A 599 18.05 19.05 7.91
C ARG A 599 18.61 19.80 6.70
N LEU A 600 19.77 19.37 6.21
CA LEU A 600 20.37 19.92 4.99
C LEU A 600 19.43 19.78 3.79
N GLY A 601 19.35 20.83 2.98
CA GLY A 601 18.41 20.93 1.86
C GLY A 601 17.07 21.56 2.24
N VAL A 602 16.70 21.54 3.52
CA VAL A 602 15.69 22.44 4.11
C VAL A 602 16.36 23.72 4.59
N VAL A 603 17.47 23.56 5.32
CA VAL A 603 18.38 24.66 5.68
C VAL A 603 19.70 24.52 4.95
N GLY A 604 20.31 25.66 4.61
CA GLY A 604 21.55 25.72 3.85
C GLY A 604 21.39 25.25 2.39
N ASP A 605 22.47 25.39 1.63
CA ASP A 605 22.53 24.93 0.24
C ASP A 605 23.27 23.59 0.16
N ILE A 606 22.54 22.53 -0.20
CA ILE A 606 23.11 21.20 -0.40
C ILE A 606 24.18 21.18 -1.50
N ARG A 607 24.06 22.05 -2.52
CA ARG A 607 25.01 22.13 -3.63
C ARG A 607 26.38 22.65 -3.20
N GLY A 608 26.42 23.45 -2.13
CA GLY A 608 27.64 24.00 -1.54
C GLY A 608 28.38 23.04 -0.60
N HIS A 609 27.83 21.85 -0.33
CA HIS A 609 28.48 20.91 0.59
C HIS A 609 29.80 20.36 0.01
N PRO A 610 30.90 20.21 0.79
CA PRO A 610 32.20 19.76 0.30
C PRO A 610 32.23 18.41 -0.44
N PHE A 611 31.24 17.56 -0.21
CA PHE A 611 31.05 16.31 -0.96
C PHE A 611 30.88 16.58 -2.48
N PHE A 612 30.27 17.70 -2.86
CA PHE A 612 30.04 18.09 -4.26
C PHE A 612 31.06 19.10 -4.80
N LYS A 613 32.20 19.30 -4.11
CA LYS A 613 33.18 20.35 -4.46
C LYS A 613 33.70 20.31 -5.91
N ASN A 614 33.68 19.13 -6.54
CA ASN A 614 34.17 18.93 -7.91
C ASN A 614 33.04 18.98 -8.97
N ILE A 615 31.79 19.22 -8.56
CA ILE A 615 30.65 19.23 -9.47
C ILE A 615 30.47 20.64 -10.05
N ASN A 616 30.57 20.74 -11.38
CA ASN A 616 30.10 21.91 -12.09
C ASN A 616 28.60 21.78 -12.35
N TRP A 617 27.78 22.38 -11.48
CA TRP A 617 26.32 22.29 -11.54
C TRP A 617 25.72 22.79 -12.86
N THR A 618 26.27 23.87 -13.44
CA THR A 618 25.75 24.41 -14.71
C THR A 618 26.02 23.47 -15.88
N ALA A 619 27.21 22.87 -15.93
CA ALA A 619 27.55 21.87 -16.93
C ALA A 619 26.72 20.58 -16.73
N LEU A 620 26.52 20.16 -15.47
CA LEU A 620 25.73 18.98 -15.12
C LEU A 620 24.29 19.13 -15.58
N GLU A 621 23.62 20.24 -15.25
CA GLU A 621 22.24 20.54 -15.67
C GLU A 621 22.06 20.56 -17.20
N ARG A 622 23.12 20.89 -17.94
CA ARG A 622 23.15 20.85 -19.41
C ARG A 622 23.57 19.49 -19.99
N ARG A 623 23.80 18.48 -19.14
CA ARG A 623 24.33 17.16 -19.50
C ARG A 623 25.66 17.23 -20.26
N GLN A 624 26.53 18.15 -19.85
CA GLN A 624 27.87 18.35 -20.43
C GLN A 624 28.99 17.67 -19.62
N VAL A 625 28.64 17.05 -18.49
CA VAL A 625 29.57 16.25 -17.69
C VAL A 625 29.39 14.79 -18.09
N GLU A 626 30.49 14.12 -18.46
CA GLU A 626 30.47 12.72 -18.87
C GLU A 626 30.16 11.80 -17.67
N PRO A 627 29.20 10.86 -17.80
CA PRO A 627 28.90 9.90 -16.74
C PRO A 627 30.10 9.00 -16.41
N PRO A 628 30.38 8.72 -15.13
CA PRO A 628 31.48 7.86 -14.70
C PRO A 628 31.23 6.37 -15.03
N PHE A 629 30.01 6.01 -15.40
CA PHE A 629 29.64 4.66 -15.81
C PHE A 629 28.66 4.74 -16.98
N LYS A 630 29.00 4.01 -18.05
CA LYS A 630 28.14 3.84 -19.21
C LYS A 630 27.58 2.40 -19.24
N PRO A 631 26.24 2.21 -19.20
CA PRO A 631 25.65 0.88 -19.23
C PRO A 631 25.91 0.20 -20.58
N LYS A 632 26.00 -1.13 -20.55
CA LYS A 632 26.15 -1.93 -21.78
C LYS A 632 24.80 -2.01 -22.48
N VAL A 633 24.66 -1.31 -23.59
CA VAL A 633 23.45 -1.27 -24.41
C VAL A 633 23.82 -1.60 -25.86
N LYS A 634 23.30 -2.70 -26.39
CA LYS A 634 23.64 -3.20 -27.74
C LYS A 634 22.80 -2.59 -28.86
N SER A 635 21.56 -2.24 -28.54
CA SER A 635 20.59 -1.70 -29.50
C SER A 635 19.56 -0.83 -28.77
N PRO A 636 18.79 0.01 -29.50
CA PRO A 636 17.68 0.77 -28.91
C PRO A 636 16.60 -0.10 -28.24
N SER A 637 16.44 -1.35 -28.68
CA SER A 637 15.51 -2.35 -28.13
C SER A 637 16.13 -3.26 -27.06
N ASP A 638 17.41 -3.06 -26.73
CA ASP A 638 18.11 -3.89 -25.76
C ASP A 638 17.43 -3.78 -24.39
N HIS A 639 17.23 -4.92 -23.77
CA HIS A 639 16.54 -5.11 -22.49
C HIS A 639 17.38 -5.98 -21.55
N SER A 640 18.68 -6.13 -21.81
CA SER A 640 19.59 -6.97 -21.02
C SER A 640 19.88 -6.44 -19.61
N ASN A 641 19.61 -5.16 -19.34
CA ASN A 641 19.75 -4.51 -18.03
C ASN A 641 18.47 -4.56 -17.18
N PHE A 642 17.50 -5.42 -17.52
CA PHE A 642 16.27 -5.65 -16.75
C PHE A 642 16.25 -7.05 -16.13
N ASP A 643 15.44 -7.23 -15.07
CA ASP A 643 15.29 -8.52 -14.40
C ASP A 643 14.72 -9.58 -15.35
N ARG A 644 15.41 -10.72 -15.43
CA ARG A 644 15.03 -11.86 -16.27
C ARG A 644 13.67 -12.44 -15.89
N GLU A 645 13.24 -12.29 -14.63
CA GLU A 645 11.92 -12.75 -14.21
C GLU A 645 10.81 -12.03 -14.97
N PHE A 646 10.89 -10.71 -15.12
CA PHE A 646 9.92 -9.92 -15.88
C PHE A 646 10.04 -10.20 -17.39
N LEU A 647 11.26 -10.29 -17.92
CA LEU A 647 11.49 -10.51 -19.36
C LEU A 647 10.96 -11.86 -19.87
N ASN A 648 10.79 -12.84 -18.98
CA ASN A 648 10.22 -14.14 -19.28
C ASN A 648 8.69 -14.14 -19.25
N GLU A 649 8.06 -13.12 -18.65
CA GLU A 649 6.62 -12.95 -18.66
C GLU A 649 6.13 -12.55 -20.06
N LYS A 650 5.00 -13.12 -20.49
CA LYS A 650 4.39 -12.75 -21.77
C LYS A 650 3.89 -11.30 -21.72
N PRO A 651 4.18 -10.46 -22.73
CA PRO A 651 3.75 -9.06 -22.79
C PRO A 651 2.25 -8.96 -23.12
N ARG A 652 1.39 -9.33 -22.17
CA ARG A 652 -0.07 -9.30 -22.31
C ARG A 652 -0.70 -8.41 -21.26
N LEU A 653 -1.67 -7.61 -21.72
CA LEU A 653 -2.55 -6.85 -20.84
C LEU A 653 -3.36 -7.83 -20.00
N SER A 654 -3.43 -7.57 -18.70
CA SER A 654 -4.20 -8.40 -17.80
C SER A 654 -5.69 -8.04 -17.92
N HIS A 655 -6.55 -9.05 -18.07
CA HIS A 655 -8.00 -8.88 -18.13
C HIS A 655 -8.52 -8.19 -16.86
N ALA A 656 -9.46 -7.27 -17.03
CA ALA A 656 -10.27 -6.70 -15.96
C ALA A 656 -11.62 -7.44 -15.87
N ASP A 657 -12.27 -7.39 -14.72
CA ASP A 657 -13.55 -8.06 -14.50
C ASP A 657 -14.68 -7.30 -15.22
N LYS A 658 -15.33 -7.96 -16.20
CA LYS A 658 -16.38 -7.36 -17.05
C LYS A 658 -17.52 -6.75 -16.23
N ASN A 659 -17.93 -7.41 -15.15
CA ASN A 659 -19.04 -6.93 -14.32
C ASN A 659 -18.68 -5.64 -13.59
N LEU A 660 -17.41 -5.49 -13.22
CA LEU A 660 -16.87 -4.27 -12.61
C LEU A 660 -16.72 -3.16 -13.65
N ILE A 661 -16.24 -3.46 -14.85
CA ILE A 661 -16.09 -2.47 -15.93
C ILE A 661 -17.43 -1.85 -16.32
N ASP A 662 -18.49 -2.65 -16.39
CA ASP A 662 -19.82 -2.18 -16.79
C ASP A 662 -20.51 -1.35 -15.70
N SER A 663 -20.17 -1.56 -14.42
CA SER A 663 -20.67 -0.78 -13.28
C SER A 663 -19.76 0.40 -12.90
N MET A 664 -18.62 0.54 -13.57
CA MET A 664 -17.59 1.53 -13.28
C MET A 664 -17.95 2.91 -13.82
N ASP A 665 -17.85 3.94 -12.97
CA ASP A 665 -17.95 5.32 -13.43
C ASP A 665 -16.71 5.71 -14.25
N GLN A 666 -16.87 5.77 -15.57
CA GLN A 666 -15.80 6.15 -16.50
C GLN A 666 -15.45 7.64 -16.39
N ALA A 667 -16.33 8.48 -15.85
CA ALA A 667 -16.08 9.91 -15.70
C ALA A 667 -14.98 10.21 -14.67
N ALA A 668 -14.71 9.28 -13.75
CA ALA A 668 -13.61 9.37 -12.79
C ALA A 668 -12.24 9.59 -13.46
N PHE A 669 -12.06 9.16 -14.72
CA PHE A 669 -10.82 9.32 -15.49
C PHE A 669 -10.92 10.37 -16.61
N ALA A 670 -11.90 11.29 -16.52
CA ALA A 670 -12.03 12.39 -17.45
C ALA A 670 -10.76 13.27 -17.44
N GLY A 671 -10.31 13.72 -18.61
CA GLY A 671 -9.09 14.52 -18.75
C GLY A 671 -7.78 13.74 -18.60
N PHE A 672 -7.82 12.41 -18.52
CA PHE A 672 -6.60 11.59 -18.47
C PHE A 672 -5.77 11.69 -19.75
N SER A 673 -6.41 11.67 -20.92
CA SER A 673 -5.72 11.66 -22.21
C SER A 673 -4.92 12.95 -22.44
N PHE A 674 -3.67 12.81 -22.86
CA PHE A 674 -2.74 13.90 -23.14
C PHE A 674 -1.76 13.46 -24.22
N ILE A 675 -1.36 14.38 -25.09
CA ILE A 675 -0.28 14.18 -26.05
C ILE A 675 0.68 15.34 -25.90
N ASN A 676 1.96 15.01 -25.76
CA ASN A 676 3.01 16.00 -25.77
C ASN A 676 3.16 16.56 -27.20
N PRO A 677 3.17 17.88 -27.41
CA PRO A 677 3.37 18.47 -28.73
C PRO A 677 4.66 18.02 -29.44
N LYS A 678 5.69 17.58 -28.70
CA LYS A 678 6.91 17.03 -29.29
C LYS A 678 6.75 15.62 -29.87
N LEU A 679 5.69 14.89 -29.48
CA LEU A 679 5.35 13.57 -30.03
C LEU A 679 4.53 13.68 -31.31
N GLU A 680 3.72 14.73 -31.49
CA GLU A 680 2.84 14.89 -32.65
C GLU A 680 3.57 14.71 -33.99
N PRO A 681 4.76 15.34 -34.23
CA PRO A 681 5.48 15.19 -35.50
C PRO A 681 6.04 13.78 -35.73
N ILE A 682 6.20 12.99 -34.66
CA ILE A 682 6.74 11.63 -34.71
C ILE A 682 5.63 10.65 -35.13
N ILE A 683 4.40 10.85 -34.66
CA ILE A 683 3.25 9.99 -34.97
C ILE A 683 2.67 10.26 -36.36
N THR A 684 2.77 11.51 -36.87
CA THR A 684 2.19 11.89 -38.16
C THR A 684 3.06 11.58 -39.38
N LYS A 685 4.28 11.04 -39.18
CA LYS A 685 5.15 10.53 -40.24
C LYS A 685 4.89 9.04 -40.46
#